data_AF-A0A6I2UIX5-F1
#
_entry.id   AF-A0A6I2UIX5-F1
#
_cell.length_a   1.000
_cell.length_b   1.000
_cell.length_c   1.000
_cell.angle_alpha   90.00
_cell.angle_beta   90.00
_cell.angle_gamma   90.00
#
_symmetry.space_group_name_H-M   'P 1'
#
loop_
_entity.id
_entity.type
_entity.pdbx_description
1 polymer ?
#
loop_
_entity_poly.entity_id
_entity_poly.type
_entity_poly.pdbx_seq_one_letter_code
_entity_poly.pdbx_strand_id
1 'polypeptide(L)'
;MNVTGSGQPSGIYNTGTLKATGDEDPIIGSDGEVNASSGSGNIWLTSSYNIVNDSTMDAGRQVTLNASDQLINRGIIQGVSYLDIKSIKGSVHNCDSGKIIVTNGNIDLSTGQANLIIQGDKSYIDFTSLVLEGTIKADAGISDKKERGNINITAHLDDIYIDGATIESTDDVILNAGRNIAIGYQTERARQDDPTTQGPGYDDNPNEREYFKIKKNEDTGTPVPSTKTATISGSNIILIAGGANPTDKQAESEGRAAGELNINGTLSATAGNVEINADKDKIIVDGGSISATGGDVNITASKNDVVINSGTVSSANGDIQLTAGDTVNITGGELSAYNTLSMNGKAVNISKDIQSGSIEITSPALDFGTHKIAATAGSVKLTDTQDESEGDAADELKITGTISAKGGNVEINADKDKIIVDGGSISATGGDVNINASENDVVINSGTISATGGNVEINAAKGITVNNNAETGKNGEIVANAGNSDGRSGNIHLTADNTVDITGGKVYADDTLSINGIEGVTLSGSNTVVDAGKNLSITSDNNVTDSRGDKKPVDGSGDKKPADGSGDKKPVDGSGDKKPIIDNDSVDPVNMSAQLLNYQPQNTSTAVFGNTFNMSATPVASIEMPERPASDVSPLPQDDKKVVKQDENGLSIEDEEE
;
A
#
# COMPACT_ATOMS: atom_id res chain seq x y z
N MET A 1 36.85 -20.04 -30.79
CA MET A 1 38.23 -19.75 -31.24
C MET A 1 39.03 -19.39 -30.00
N ASN A 2 40.11 -20.12 -29.69
CA ASN A 2 40.87 -19.85 -28.46
C ASN A 2 41.99 -18.84 -28.78
N VAL A 3 42.00 -17.71 -28.08
CA VAL A 3 43.04 -16.68 -28.18
C VAL A 3 43.67 -16.51 -26.81
N THR A 4 44.96 -16.81 -26.69
CA THR A 4 45.73 -16.66 -25.44
C THR A 4 47.01 -15.86 -25.72
N GLY A 5 47.09 -14.64 -25.20
CA GLY A 5 48.23 -13.74 -25.36
C GLY A 5 49.20 -13.80 -24.18
N SER A 6 50.50 -13.94 -24.45
CA SER A 6 51.55 -14.05 -23.43
C SER A 6 52.56 -12.89 -23.49
N GLY A 7 52.15 -11.71 -22.99
CA GLY A 7 53.02 -10.54 -22.81
C GLY A 7 52.21 -9.24 -22.83
N GLN A 8 52.44 -8.37 -21.83
CA GLN A 8 51.59 -7.20 -21.49
C GLN A 8 50.15 -7.58 -21.07
N PRO A 9 49.43 -6.75 -20.29
CA PRO A 9 48.07 -7.04 -19.83
C PRO A 9 47.05 -6.98 -20.98
N SER A 10 47.02 -8.07 -21.74
CA SER A 10 46.30 -8.16 -23.02
C SER A 10 44.87 -8.64 -22.80
N GLY A 11 43.96 -7.69 -22.57
CA GLY A 11 42.52 -7.94 -22.69
C GLY A 11 42.11 -8.35 -24.11
N ILE A 12 40.94 -8.96 -24.26
CA ILE A 12 40.36 -9.30 -25.56
C ILE A 12 39.56 -8.09 -26.05
N TYR A 13 40.00 -7.45 -27.12
CA TYR A 13 39.32 -6.29 -27.73
C TYR A 13 38.70 -6.70 -29.07
N ASN A 14 37.38 -6.78 -29.14
CA ASN A 14 36.67 -6.99 -30.40
C ASN A 14 36.26 -5.65 -31.03
N THR A 15 36.93 -5.30 -32.13
CA THR A 15 36.67 -4.09 -32.93
C THR A 15 36.05 -4.39 -34.30
N GLY A 16 35.61 -5.64 -34.54
CA GLY A 16 34.96 -6.06 -35.78
C GLY A 16 33.91 -7.15 -35.58
N THR A 17 33.47 -7.78 -36.68
CA THR A 17 32.48 -8.86 -36.59
C THR A 17 33.14 -10.19 -36.25
N LEU A 18 32.90 -10.69 -35.03
CA LEU A 18 33.16 -12.08 -34.66
C LEU A 18 31.89 -12.90 -34.98
N LYS A 19 31.99 -13.82 -35.94
CA LYS A 19 30.85 -14.66 -36.36
C LYS A 19 31.14 -16.15 -36.21
N ALA A 20 30.20 -16.88 -35.60
CA ALA A 20 30.22 -18.34 -35.49
C ALA A 20 28.92 -18.92 -36.07
N THR A 21 28.96 -19.34 -37.34
CA THR A 21 27.81 -19.95 -38.03
C THR A 21 27.71 -21.43 -37.75
N GLY A 22 26.51 -21.87 -37.38
CA GLY A 22 26.12 -23.27 -37.23
C GLY A 22 25.15 -23.44 -36.05
N ASP A 23 24.37 -24.52 -36.11
CA ASP A 23 23.21 -24.83 -35.26
C ASP A 23 23.33 -26.22 -34.61
N GLU A 24 23.95 -27.18 -35.31
CA GLU A 24 24.20 -28.54 -34.82
C GLU A 24 25.53 -28.70 -34.04
N ASP A 25 25.60 -29.73 -33.18
CA ASP A 25 26.90 -30.21 -32.67
C ASP A 25 27.71 -30.87 -33.81
N PRO A 26 29.05 -30.70 -33.86
CA PRO A 26 29.85 -31.13 -35.00
C PRO A 26 29.79 -32.63 -35.25
N ILE A 27 29.13 -33.01 -36.34
CA ILE A 27 28.99 -34.39 -36.77
C ILE A 27 30.35 -34.89 -37.27
N ILE A 28 30.92 -35.83 -36.52
CA ILE A 28 32.11 -36.59 -36.93
C ILE A 28 31.65 -37.74 -37.83
N GLY A 29 32.14 -37.76 -39.07
CA GLY A 29 31.89 -38.83 -40.02
C GLY A 29 32.43 -40.19 -39.55
N SER A 30 31.94 -41.29 -40.13
CA SER A 30 32.39 -42.65 -39.80
C SER A 30 33.82 -42.96 -40.26
N ASP A 31 34.43 -42.06 -41.02
CA ASP A 31 35.83 -41.98 -41.44
C ASP A 31 36.68 -41.02 -40.57
N GLY A 32 36.05 -40.25 -39.69
CA GLY A 32 36.68 -39.20 -38.88
C GLY A 32 36.70 -37.82 -39.51
N GLU A 33 36.09 -37.61 -40.68
CA GLU A 33 35.97 -36.27 -41.28
C GLU A 33 34.94 -35.44 -40.51
N VAL A 34 35.34 -34.25 -40.04
CA VAL A 34 34.43 -33.32 -39.34
C VAL A 34 33.77 -32.43 -40.39
N ASN A 35 32.45 -32.50 -40.49
CA ASN A 35 31.71 -31.64 -41.41
C ASN A 35 31.81 -30.17 -40.94
N ALA A 36 32.61 -29.37 -41.65
CA ALA A 36 32.81 -27.95 -41.34
C ALA A 36 31.54 -27.08 -41.50
N SER A 37 30.46 -27.63 -42.06
CA SER A 37 29.13 -26.99 -42.12
C SER A 37 28.40 -27.05 -40.77
N SER A 38 28.56 -28.15 -40.01
CA SER A 38 28.05 -28.31 -38.65
C SER A 38 29.07 -27.76 -37.64
N GLY A 39 29.31 -26.45 -37.68
CA GLY A 39 30.03 -25.77 -36.60
C GLY A 39 29.12 -25.63 -35.38
N SER A 40 29.66 -25.74 -34.16
CA SER A 40 28.85 -25.78 -32.92
C SER A 40 28.07 -24.50 -32.57
N GLY A 41 28.04 -23.48 -33.44
CA GLY A 41 27.34 -22.21 -33.23
C GLY A 41 27.92 -21.33 -32.11
N ASN A 42 29.04 -21.71 -31.50
CA ASN A 42 29.47 -21.18 -30.22
C ASN A 42 30.68 -20.22 -30.30
N ILE A 43 30.58 -19.07 -29.62
CA ILE A 43 31.70 -18.19 -29.28
C ILE A 43 32.00 -18.34 -27.79
N TRP A 44 33.17 -18.89 -27.46
CA TRP A 44 33.70 -18.91 -26.10
C TRP A 44 34.97 -18.05 -26.04
N LEU A 45 34.99 -17.05 -25.15
CA LEU A 45 36.12 -16.14 -24.94
C LEU A 45 36.45 -16.06 -23.44
N THR A 46 37.68 -16.38 -23.08
CA THR A 46 38.18 -16.30 -21.69
C THR A 46 39.40 -15.37 -21.64
N SER A 47 39.39 -14.39 -20.73
CA SER A 47 40.46 -13.40 -20.55
C SER A 47 40.95 -13.39 -19.11
N SER A 48 42.28 -13.32 -18.94
CA SER A 48 42.93 -13.06 -17.65
C SER A 48 42.90 -11.57 -17.25
N TYR A 49 42.32 -10.73 -18.10
CA TYR A 49 42.10 -9.30 -17.91
C TYR A 49 40.70 -8.97 -18.45
N ASN A 50 40.58 -7.85 -19.18
CA ASN A 50 39.31 -7.36 -19.72
C ASN A 50 38.82 -8.16 -20.95
N ILE A 51 37.52 -8.08 -21.21
CA ILE A 51 36.89 -8.35 -22.51
C ILE A 51 36.11 -7.09 -22.92
N VAL A 52 36.44 -6.50 -24.06
CA VAL A 52 35.78 -5.30 -24.60
C VAL A 52 35.19 -5.63 -25.96
N ASN A 53 33.88 -5.38 -26.13
CA ASN A 53 33.20 -5.52 -27.41
C ASN A 53 32.72 -4.16 -27.91
N ASP A 54 33.41 -3.62 -28.91
CA ASP A 54 33.09 -2.36 -29.60
C ASP A 54 32.38 -2.61 -30.96
N SER A 55 31.99 -3.85 -31.25
CA SER A 55 31.42 -4.24 -32.54
C SER A 55 30.49 -5.46 -32.42
N THR A 56 30.31 -6.27 -33.46
CA THR A 56 29.33 -7.37 -33.45
C THR A 56 29.93 -8.71 -33.05
N MET A 57 29.31 -9.39 -32.10
CA MET A 57 29.42 -10.83 -31.86
C MET A 57 28.11 -11.51 -32.32
N ASP A 58 28.22 -12.47 -33.24
CA ASP A 58 27.08 -13.09 -33.94
C ASP A 58 27.28 -14.61 -33.98
N ALA A 59 26.61 -15.36 -33.09
CA ALA A 59 26.87 -16.78 -32.89
C ALA A 59 25.58 -17.59 -32.91
N GLY A 60 25.50 -18.63 -33.75
CA GLY A 60 24.25 -19.34 -34.03
C GLY A 60 23.64 -20.18 -32.89
N ARG A 61 24.31 -20.28 -31.74
CA ARG A 61 23.82 -21.07 -30.60
C ARG A 61 24.17 -20.47 -29.24
N GLN A 62 25.45 -20.35 -28.90
CA GLN A 62 25.89 -19.84 -27.59
C GLN A 62 26.98 -18.77 -27.68
N VAL A 63 26.91 -17.77 -26.80
CA VAL A 63 28.07 -16.96 -26.41
C VAL A 63 28.39 -17.23 -24.95
N THR A 64 29.66 -17.49 -24.64
CA THR A 64 30.17 -17.53 -23.26
C THR A 64 31.36 -16.60 -23.13
N LEU A 65 31.23 -15.57 -22.30
CA LEU A 65 32.29 -14.60 -22.03
C LEU A 65 32.72 -14.73 -20.58
N ASN A 66 34.03 -14.92 -20.36
CA ASN A 66 34.63 -15.10 -19.04
C ASN A 66 35.80 -14.13 -18.87
N ALA A 67 35.54 -12.98 -18.26
CA ALA A 67 36.58 -12.00 -17.91
C ALA A 67 37.10 -12.26 -16.48
N SER A 68 38.37 -11.97 -16.24
CA SER A 68 38.90 -11.94 -14.86
C SER A 68 38.76 -10.56 -14.22
N ASP A 69 38.71 -9.51 -15.03
CA ASP A 69 38.60 -8.10 -14.62
C ASP A 69 37.33 -7.48 -15.26
N GLN A 70 37.40 -6.47 -16.11
CA GLN A 70 36.20 -5.82 -16.66
C GLN A 70 35.65 -6.51 -17.91
N LEU A 71 34.33 -6.62 -18.02
CA LEU A 71 33.64 -6.94 -19.27
C LEU A 71 32.81 -5.74 -19.72
N ILE A 72 33.13 -5.19 -20.90
CA ILE A 72 32.51 -3.97 -21.43
C ILE A 72 31.88 -4.27 -22.79
N ASN A 73 30.57 -4.08 -22.92
CA ASN A 73 29.86 -4.14 -24.19
C ASN A 73 29.39 -2.73 -24.61
N ARG A 74 29.92 -2.25 -25.75
CA ARG A 74 29.44 -1.07 -26.49
C ARG A 74 28.85 -1.44 -27.85
N GLY A 75 29.11 -2.66 -28.31
CA GLY A 75 28.63 -3.20 -29.56
C GLY A 75 27.40 -4.09 -29.41
N ILE A 76 27.22 -5.03 -30.33
CA ILE A 76 26.05 -5.90 -30.41
C ILE A 76 26.47 -7.35 -30.15
N ILE A 77 25.80 -8.03 -29.23
CA ILE A 77 25.86 -9.49 -29.04
C ILE A 77 24.50 -10.04 -29.48
N GLN A 78 24.49 -10.90 -30.49
CA GLN A 78 23.25 -11.37 -31.13
C GLN A 78 23.34 -12.80 -31.71
N GLY A 79 22.19 -13.31 -32.16
CA GLY A 79 22.07 -14.55 -32.94
C GLY A 79 22.03 -15.84 -32.09
N VAL A 80 22.29 -15.72 -30.79
CA VAL A 80 22.35 -16.85 -29.85
C VAL A 80 20.99 -17.24 -29.32
N SER A 81 20.87 -18.50 -28.89
CA SER A 81 19.77 -19.03 -28.08
C SER A 81 20.16 -19.20 -26.61
N TYR A 82 21.43 -19.00 -26.25
CA TYR A 82 21.86 -18.90 -24.86
C TYR A 82 23.07 -17.97 -24.72
N LEU A 83 23.03 -17.08 -23.74
CA LEU A 83 24.14 -16.19 -23.39
C LEU A 83 24.56 -16.41 -21.95
N ASP A 84 25.85 -16.69 -21.74
CA ASP A 84 26.47 -16.79 -20.42
C ASP A 84 27.61 -15.77 -20.30
N ILE A 85 27.38 -14.70 -19.54
CA ILE A 85 28.40 -13.68 -19.24
C ILE A 85 28.79 -13.77 -17.77
N LYS A 86 30.08 -14.01 -17.53
CA LYS A 86 30.71 -14.10 -16.21
C LYS A 86 31.93 -13.18 -16.16
N SER A 87 32.00 -12.28 -15.17
CA SER A 87 33.29 -11.74 -14.72
C SER A 87 33.63 -12.28 -13.34
N ILE A 88 34.86 -12.76 -13.16
CA ILE A 88 35.27 -13.46 -11.93
C ILE A 88 35.71 -12.48 -10.82
N LYS A 89 36.28 -11.32 -11.15
CA LYS A 89 36.78 -10.32 -10.15
C LYS A 89 36.64 -8.84 -10.54
N GLY A 90 35.93 -8.51 -11.61
CA GLY A 90 35.66 -7.12 -12.00
C GLY A 90 34.24 -6.91 -12.48
N SER A 91 33.95 -5.70 -12.95
CA SER A 91 32.59 -5.27 -13.33
C SER A 91 32.13 -5.82 -14.68
N VAL A 92 30.81 -5.96 -14.83
CA VAL A 92 30.14 -6.17 -16.12
C VAL A 92 29.38 -4.89 -16.48
N HIS A 93 29.71 -4.28 -17.62
CA HIS A 93 29.13 -3.01 -18.09
C HIS A 93 28.56 -3.15 -19.50
N ASN A 94 27.25 -3.04 -19.66
CA ASN A 94 26.60 -2.86 -20.97
C ASN A 94 26.29 -1.36 -21.17
N CYS A 95 27.17 -0.64 -21.85
CA CYS A 95 27.04 0.81 -22.09
C CYS A 95 25.82 1.14 -22.97
N ASP A 96 25.44 2.41 -23.09
CA ASP A 96 24.18 2.82 -23.74
C ASP A 96 24.04 2.43 -25.24
N SER A 97 25.15 2.35 -25.95
CA SER A 97 25.25 1.83 -27.32
C SER A 97 25.23 0.30 -27.38
N GLY A 98 25.52 -0.36 -26.26
CA GLY A 98 25.59 -1.81 -26.10
C GLY A 98 24.23 -2.49 -26.21
N LYS A 99 24.17 -3.51 -27.07
CA LYS A 99 22.98 -4.35 -27.25
C LYS A 99 23.30 -5.80 -27.01
N ILE A 100 22.44 -6.45 -26.23
CA ILE A 100 22.45 -7.88 -25.97
C ILE A 100 21.09 -8.42 -26.40
N ILE A 101 21.06 -9.29 -27.41
CA ILE A 101 19.82 -9.80 -28.02
C ILE A 101 19.92 -11.32 -28.15
N VAL A 102 19.07 -12.04 -27.42
CA VAL A 102 18.97 -13.51 -27.43
C VAL A 102 17.63 -13.91 -27.99
N THR A 103 17.64 -14.90 -28.89
CA THR A 103 16.46 -15.39 -29.60
C THR A 103 16.32 -16.89 -29.42
N ASN A 104 15.18 -17.32 -28.89
CA ASN A 104 14.87 -18.68 -28.46
C ASN A 104 15.65 -19.15 -27.23
N GLY A 105 15.80 -18.29 -26.20
CA GLY A 105 16.31 -18.74 -24.90
C GLY A 105 16.86 -17.65 -23.97
N ASN A 106 17.69 -18.07 -23.02
CA ASN A 106 17.98 -17.32 -21.79
C ASN A 106 19.23 -16.43 -21.89
N ILE A 107 19.24 -15.37 -21.08
CA ILE A 107 20.42 -14.56 -20.74
C ILE A 107 20.77 -14.82 -19.27
N ASP A 108 22.00 -15.27 -19.01
CA ASP A 108 22.62 -15.25 -17.68
C ASP A 108 23.76 -14.23 -17.67
N LEU A 109 23.59 -13.10 -16.98
CA LEU A 109 24.69 -12.16 -16.66
C LEU A 109 25.07 -12.33 -15.19
N SER A 110 26.37 -12.45 -14.89
CA SER A 110 26.82 -12.59 -13.50
C SER A 110 28.21 -12.03 -13.22
N THR A 111 28.40 -11.56 -11.99
CA THR A 111 29.72 -11.31 -11.39
C THR A 111 30.04 -12.38 -10.35
N GLY A 112 31.33 -12.66 -10.16
CA GLY A 112 31.81 -13.93 -9.65
C GLY A 112 31.62 -14.16 -8.15
N GLN A 113 31.35 -15.41 -7.78
CA GLN A 113 31.54 -15.88 -6.41
C GLN A 113 33.05 -16.00 -6.12
N ALA A 114 33.66 -14.89 -5.74
CA ALA A 114 35.07 -14.83 -5.33
C ALA A 114 35.27 -15.52 -3.96
N ASN A 115 35.25 -16.85 -3.95
CA ASN A 115 35.61 -17.67 -2.79
C ASN A 115 37.06 -17.40 -2.38
N LEU A 116 37.24 -16.53 -1.39
CA LEU A 116 38.55 -16.06 -0.95
C LEU A 116 39.33 -17.16 -0.23
N ILE A 117 40.49 -17.53 -0.76
CA ILE A 117 41.44 -18.40 -0.07
C ILE A 117 42.29 -17.54 0.87
N ILE A 118 41.99 -17.64 2.17
CA ILE A 118 42.67 -16.91 3.24
C ILE A 118 44.15 -17.31 3.33
N GLN A 119 45.06 -16.33 3.32
CA GLN A 119 46.45 -16.48 3.76
C GLN A 119 46.81 -15.33 4.72
N GLY A 120 46.59 -15.56 6.02
CA GLY A 120 46.79 -14.57 7.09
C GLY A 120 45.49 -13.88 7.52
N ASP A 121 45.58 -13.05 8.58
CA ASP A 121 44.43 -12.52 9.32
C ASP A 121 43.67 -11.36 8.61
N LYS A 122 43.64 -11.34 7.27
CA LYS A 122 42.92 -10.33 6.48
C LYS A 122 42.18 -10.95 5.30
N SER A 123 40.85 -10.87 5.34
CA SER A 123 39.98 -11.00 4.19
C SER A 123 40.06 -9.73 3.32
N TYR A 124 40.01 -9.89 2.00
CA TYR A 124 39.83 -8.80 1.03
C TYR A 124 38.82 -9.29 -0.01
N ILE A 125 37.67 -8.63 -0.10
CA ILE A 125 36.64 -8.92 -1.11
C ILE A 125 36.82 -7.94 -2.26
N ASP A 126 37.06 -8.46 -3.46
CA ASP A 126 36.98 -7.69 -4.70
C ASP A 126 35.50 -7.46 -5.03
N PHE A 127 35.02 -6.22 -4.87
CA PHE A 127 33.65 -5.83 -5.20
C PHE A 127 33.44 -5.74 -6.71
N THR A 128 32.31 -6.26 -7.20
CA THR A 128 32.08 -6.51 -8.63
C THR A 128 30.68 -6.10 -9.06
N SER A 129 30.47 -4.79 -9.17
CA SER A 129 29.19 -4.18 -9.55
C SER A 129 28.85 -4.45 -11.02
N LEU A 130 27.55 -4.49 -11.33
CA LEU A 130 27.03 -4.73 -12.68
C LEU A 130 26.24 -3.51 -13.15
N VAL A 131 26.60 -2.92 -14.30
CA VAL A 131 26.11 -1.61 -14.77
C VAL A 131 25.46 -1.73 -16.14
N LEU A 132 24.20 -1.31 -16.25
CA LEU A 132 23.38 -1.45 -17.44
C LEU A 132 22.85 -0.08 -17.87
N GLU A 133 23.27 0.36 -19.05
CA GLU A 133 22.79 1.58 -19.73
C GLU A 133 22.11 1.28 -21.08
N GLY A 134 22.48 0.16 -21.73
CA GLY A 134 22.00 -0.20 -23.07
C GLY A 134 20.80 -1.17 -23.10
N THR A 135 20.57 -1.83 -24.24
CA THR A 135 19.46 -2.77 -24.43
C THR A 135 19.86 -4.20 -24.08
N ILE A 136 19.02 -4.91 -23.32
CA ILE A 136 19.08 -6.36 -23.09
C ILE A 136 17.71 -6.94 -23.47
N LYS A 137 17.68 -7.92 -24.37
CA LYS A 137 16.43 -8.55 -24.83
C LYS A 137 16.55 -10.06 -24.98
N ALA A 138 15.57 -10.79 -24.47
CA ALA A 138 15.45 -12.24 -24.61
C ALA A 138 14.03 -12.63 -25.07
N ASP A 139 13.95 -13.23 -26.26
CA ASP A 139 12.71 -13.77 -26.84
C ASP A 139 12.64 -15.30 -26.67
N ALA A 140 11.51 -15.82 -26.21
CA ALA A 140 11.27 -17.25 -26.04
C ALA A 140 11.03 -17.98 -27.37
N GLY A 141 11.46 -19.24 -27.43
CA GLY A 141 11.29 -20.12 -28.59
C GLY A 141 9.86 -20.63 -28.74
N ILE A 142 9.41 -20.83 -29.98
CA ILE A 142 8.05 -21.34 -30.29
C ILE A 142 7.93 -22.85 -29.97
N SER A 143 9.06 -23.56 -29.87
CA SER A 143 9.13 -25.02 -30.00
C SER A 143 9.16 -25.84 -28.71
N ASP A 144 9.92 -25.44 -27.67
CA ASP A 144 10.20 -26.35 -26.56
C ASP A 144 10.46 -25.68 -25.19
N LYS A 145 10.09 -26.35 -24.09
CA LYS A 145 10.07 -25.80 -22.72
C LYS A 145 11.45 -25.45 -22.10
N LYS A 146 12.53 -25.59 -22.86
CA LYS A 146 13.90 -25.22 -22.46
C LYS A 146 14.33 -23.87 -23.04
N GLU A 147 13.68 -23.42 -24.11
CA GLU A 147 13.93 -22.16 -24.81
C GLU A 147 13.12 -21.00 -24.18
N ARG A 148 12.99 -21.02 -22.85
CA ARG A 148 12.38 -19.93 -22.07
C ARG A 148 13.21 -18.66 -22.27
N GLY A 149 12.54 -17.53 -22.50
CA GLY A 149 13.19 -16.26 -22.83
C GLY A 149 13.72 -15.51 -21.60
N ASN A 150 14.16 -16.19 -20.54
CA ASN A 150 14.39 -15.52 -19.25
C ASN A 150 15.66 -14.64 -19.25
N ILE A 151 15.67 -13.64 -18.38
CA ILE A 151 16.84 -12.79 -18.11
C ILE A 151 17.21 -12.89 -16.63
N ASN A 152 18.31 -13.58 -16.32
CA ASN A 152 18.87 -13.67 -14.98
C ASN A 152 20.12 -12.77 -14.89
N ILE A 153 20.15 -11.86 -13.92
CA ILE A 153 21.26 -10.91 -13.72
C ILE A 153 21.66 -10.97 -12.25
N THR A 154 22.86 -11.46 -11.95
CA THR A 154 23.28 -11.77 -10.57
C THR A 154 24.64 -11.17 -10.20
N ALA A 155 24.64 -10.16 -9.32
CA ALA A 155 25.86 -9.57 -8.77
C ALA A 155 26.17 -10.20 -7.39
N HIS A 156 26.84 -11.36 -7.38
CA HIS A 156 26.84 -12.26 -6.21
C HIS A 156 27.35 -11.67 -4.88
N LEU A 157 28.15 -10.61 -4.91
CA LEU A 157 28.77 -9.99 -3.72
C LEU A 157 28.56 -8.46 -3.66
N ASP A 158 27.87 -7.87 -4.63
CA ASP A 158 27.85 -6.42 -4.81
C ASP A 158 26.57 -5.91 -5.51
N ASP A 159 26.64 -4.73 -6.13
CA ASP A 159 25.50 -3.91 -6.54
C ASP A 159 25.09 -4.10 -8.02
N ILE A 160 23.80 -3.96 -8.33
CA ILE A 160 23.26 -3.84 -9.70
C ILE A 160 22.77 -2.42 -9.95
N TYR A 161 23.25 -1.80 -11.02
CA TYR A 161 22.93 -0.43 -11.44
C TYR A 161 22.29 -0.41 -12.83
N ILE A 162 21.11 0.22 -12.96
CA ILE A 162 20.34 0.31 -14.21
C ILE A 162 20.05 1.78 -14.52
N ASP A 163 20.91 2.38 -15.33
CA ASP A 163 20.95 3.81 -15.66
C ASP A 163 20.47 4.03 -17.11
N GLY A 164 19.14 3.96 -17.27
CA GLY A 164 18.49 4.14 -18.58
C GLY A 164 18.42 2.91 -19.49
N ALA A 165 18.88 1.75 -19.03
CA ALA A 165 18.77 0.51 -19.79
C ALA A 165 17.32 0.03 -19.98
N THR A 166 17.11 -0.69 -21.07
CA THR A 166 15.87 -1.40 -21.38
C THR A 166 16.12 -2.90 -21.32
N ILE A 167 15.38 -3.59 -20.45
CA ILE A 167 15.46 -5.03 -20.21
C ILE A 167 14.12 -5.67 -20.58
N GLU A 168 14.07 -6.35 -21.72
CA GLU A 168 12.85 -6.95 -22.29
C GLU A 168 12.94 -8.47 -22.32
N SER A 169 12.14 -9.14 -21.49
CA SER A 169 11.94 -10.59 -21.51
C SER A 169 10.51 -10.91 -21.97
N THR A 170 10.35 -11.95 -22.78
CA THR A 170 9.02 -12.56 -23.00
C THR A 170 8.59 -13.45 -21.83
N ASP A 171 9.55 -13.83 -20.97
CA ASP A 171 9.38 -14.79 -19.88
C ASP A 171 9.85 -14.13 -18.56
N ASP A 172 10.49 -14.83 -17.63
CA ASP A 172 10.85 -14.22 -16.33
C ASP A 172 12.04 -13.24 -16.43
N VAL A 173 12.06 -12.19 -15.59
CA VAL A 173 13.26 -11.36 -15.31
C VAL A 173 13.62 -11.47 -13.84
N ILE A 174 14.87 -11.81 -13.54
CA ILE A 174 15.37 -11.97 -12.17
C ILE A 174 16.65 -11.13 -11.99
N LEU A 175 16.59 -10.11 -11.12
CA LEU A 175 17.75 -9.36 -10.66
C LEU A 175 18.10 -9.79 -9.24
N ASN A 176 19.34 -10.21 -8.99
CA ASN A 176 19.80 -10.68 -7.69
C ASN A 176 21.14 -10.05 -7.31
N ALA A 177 21.11 -9.07 -6.41
CA ALA A 177 22.28 -8.43 -5.86
C ALA A 177 22.64 -9.01 -4.49
N GLY A 178 23.93 -9.23 -4.28
CA GLY A 178 24.47 -9.50 -2.95
C GLY A 178 24.29 -8.30 -2.01
N ARG A 179 24.26 -7.09 -2.59
CA ARG A 179 24.07 -5.81 -1.91
C ARG A 179 22.90 -5.03 -2.53
N ASN A 180 23.14 -3.89 -3.19
CA ASN A 180 22.09 -2.96 -3.63
C ASN A 180 21.53 -3.27 -5.03
N ILE A 181 20.29 -2.83 -5.31
CA ILE A 181 19.79 -2.66 -6.68
C ILE A 181 19.28 -1.22 -6.82
N ALA A 182 19.74 -0.49 -7.85
CA ALA A 182 19.23 0.85 -8.15
C ALA A 182 18.82 0.98 -9.63
N ILE A 183 17.58 1.43 -9.85
CA ILE A 183 16.93 1.45 -11.17
C ILE A 183 16.41 2.86 -11.48
N GLY A 184 16.88 3.47 -12.57
CA GLY A 184 16.48 4.83 -12.97
C GLY A 184 17.28 5.96 -12.29
N TYR A 185 18.51 5.68 -11.84
CA TYR A 185 19.39 6.65 -11.19
C TYR A 185 20.71 6.79 -11.95
N GLN A 186 21.30 7.99 -11.90
CA GLN A 186 22.62 8.25 -12.49
C GLN A 186 23.68 7.45 -11.74
N THR A 187 24.54 6.77 -12.48
CA THR A 187 25.80 6.24 -11.96
C THR A 187 26.92 7.25 -12.12
N GLU A 188 27.94 7.17 -11.26
CA GLU A 188 29.22 7.79 -11.51
C GLU A 188 30.37 6.83 -11.28
N ARG A 189 31.45 7.00 -12.05
CA ARG A 189 32.70 6.28 -11.85
C ARG A 189 33.40 6.84 -10.63
N ALA A 190 33.82 5.95 -9.75
CA ALA A 190 34.68 6.24 -8.63
C ALA A 190 35.95 5.38 -8.74
N ARG A 191 36.96 5.76 -7.95
CA ARG A 191 38.20 5.01 -7.84
C ARG A 191 38.47 4.67 -6.38
N GLN A 192 38.89 3.44 -6.15
CA GLN A 192 39.37 3.00 -4.84
C GLN A 192 40.81 2.49 -5.00
N ASP A 193 41.68 2.83 -4.05
CA ASP A 193 42.97 2.17 -3.87
C ASP A 193 42.78 0.65 -3.84
N ASP A 194 43.52 -0.09 -4.66
CA ASP A 194 43.63 -1.54 -4.48
C ASP A 194 44.53 -1.84 -3.26
N PRO A 195 43.96 -2.31 -2.13
CA PRO A 195 44.70 -2.48 -0.90
C PRO A 195 45.71 -3.63 -0.97
N THR A 196 45.66 -4.49 -1.99
CA THR A 196 46.63 -5.56 -2.22
C THR A 196 47.94 -5.05 -2.84
N THR A 197 47.97 -3.81 -3.34
CA THR A 197 49.10 -3.23 -4.08
C THR A 197 49.86 -2.13 -3.34
N GLN A 198 49.42 -1.71 -2.14
CA GLN A 198 50.02 -0.59 -1.41
C GLN A 198 51.45 -0.88 -0.89
N GLY A 199 52.44 -0.64 -1.75
CA GLY A 199 53.80 -0.28 -1.35
C GLY A 199 53.87 1.20 -0.93
N PRO A 200 54.63 1.57 0.11
CA PRO A 200 54.65 2.94 0.60
C PRO A 200 55.39 3.90 -0.35
N GLY A 201 54.68 4.89 -0.91
CA GLY A 201 55.28 6.11 -1.49
C GLY A 201 55.18 6.29 -3.01
N TYR A 202 54.00 6.09 -3.61
CA TYR A 202 53.68 6.56 -4.96
C TYR A 202 52.33 7.28 -4.95
N ASP A 203 52.33 8.60 -5.21
CA ASP A 203 51.12 9.44 -5.25
C ASP A 203 50.34 9.30 -6.58
N ASP A 204 50.98 8.75 -7.62
CA ASP A 204 50.33 8.27 -8.85
C ASP A 204 50.28 6.72 -8.80
N ASN A 205 49.23 6.14 -8.20
CA ASN A 205 49.10 4.69 -8.07
C ASN A 205 48.36 4.09 -9.29
N PRO A 206 49.04 3.39 -10.24
CA PRO A 206 48.39 2.82 -11.43
C PRO A 206 47.49 1.60 -11.13
N ASN A 207 47.27 1.31 -9.85
CA ASN A 207 46.47 0.19 -9.34
C ASN A 207 45.13 0.68 -8.73
N GLU A 208 44.76 1.95 -8.85
CA GLU A 208 43.39 2.39 -8.57
C GLU A 208 42.40 1.59 -9.43
N ARG A 209 41.45 0.88 -8.82
CA ARG A 209 40.38 0.20 -9.57
C ARG A 209 39.20 1.15 -9.80
N GLU A 210 38.74 1.24 -11.05
CA GLU A 210 37.47 1.92 -11.36
C GLU A 210 36.30 1.05 -10.93
N TYR A 211 35.43 1.61 -10.09
CA TYR A 211 34.15 1.03 -9.69
C TYR A 211 33.02 2.03 -9.95
N PHE A 212 31.76 1.57 -9.83
CA PHE A 212 30.58 2.40 -10.04
C PHE A 212 29.77 2.49 -8.76
N LYS A 213 29.12 3.64 -8.57
CA LYS A 213 28.19 3.89 -7.47
C LYS A 213 27.04 4.77 -7.95
N ILE A 214 25.95 4.82 -7.18
CA ILE A 214 24.90 5.83 -7.37
C ILE A 214 25.54 7.22 -7.19
N LYS A 215 25.33 8.10 -8.17
CA LYS A 215 25.63 9.52 -8.04
C LYS A 215 24.62 10.17 -7.09
N LYS A 216 25.13 10.86 -6.08
CA LYS A 216 24.33 11.56 -5.07
C LYS A 216 24.49 13.08 -5.23
N ASN A 217 23.46 13.84 -4.88
CA ASN A 217 23.55 15.29 -4.81
C ASN A 217 24.45 15.69 -3.63
N GLU A 218 25.39 16.62 -3.85
CA GLU A 218 26.38 17.06 -2.87
C GLU A 218 25.75 17.75 -1.64
N ASP A 219 24.65 18.50 -1.83
CA ASP A 219 23.97 19.24 -0.75
C ASP A 219 23.04 18.36 0.10
N THR A 220 22.41 17.36 -0.49
CA THR A 220 21.34 16.56 0.15
C THR A 220 21.70 15.11 0.43
N GLY A 221 22.75 14.56 -0.21
CA GLY A 221 23.10 13.14 -0.13
C GLY A 221 22.09 12.18 -0.79
N THR A 222 21.03 12.70 -1.43
CA THR A 222 20.01 11.89 -2.11
C THR A 222 20.53 11.35 -3.45
N PRO A 223 20.14 10.14 -3.87
CA PRO A 223 20.34 9.67 -5.25
C PRO A 223 19.90 10.71 -6.29
N VAL A 224 20.61 10.78 -7.42
CA VAL A 224 20.24 11.66 -8.55
C VAL A 224 19.48 10.85 -9.60
N PRO A 225 18.20 11.16 -9.89
CA PRO A 225 17.44 10.55 -10.97
C PRO A 225 18.16 10.58 -12.32
N SER A 226 18.09 9.49 -13.07
CA SER A 226 18.58 9.47 -14.46
C SER A 226 17.66 10.27 -15.37
N THR A 227 18.24 10.95 -16.35
CA THR A 227 17.50 11.57 -17.46
C THR A 227 17.13 10.55 -18.53
N LYS A 228 17.62 9.31 -18.43
CA LYS A 228 17.23 8.17 -19.25
C LYS A 228 16.26 7.29 -18.44
N THR A 229 15.05 7.04 -18.94
CA THR A 229 14.10 6.13 -18.28
C THR A 229 14.59 4.69 -18.35
N ALA A 230 14.89 4.09 -17.20
CA ALA A 230 15.14 2.65 -17.11
C ALA A 230 13.81 1.87 -17.22
N THR A 231 13.77 0.81 -18.02
CA THR A 231 12.57 0.00 -18.25
C THR A 231 12.87 -1.50 -18.13
N ILE A 232 12.03 -2.22 -17.38
CA ILE A 232 12.09 -3.68 -17.24
C ILE A 232 10.70 -4.25 -17.49
N SER A 233 10.60 -5.22 -18.40
CA SER A 233 9.35 -5.94 -18.68
C SER A 233 9.58 -7.45 -18.81
N GLY A 234 8.65 -8.24 -18.26
CA GLY A 234 8.68 -9.69 -18.30
C GLY A 234 7.27 -10.30 -18.18
N SER A 235 7.20 -11.63 -18.16
CA SER A 235 6.03 -12.36 -17.65
C SER A 235 5.91 -12.16 -16.13
N ASN A 236 6.98 -12.44 -15.39
CA ASN A 236 7.20 -12.05 -13.99
C ASN A 236 8.47 -11.18 -13.88
N ILE A 237 8.56 -10.36 -12.83
CA ILE A 237 9.78 -9.62 -12.46
C ILE A 237 10.11 -9.91 -10.99
N ILE A 238 11.33 -10.35 -10.70
CA ILE A 238 11.81 -10.67 -9.35
C ILE A 238 13.07 -9.85 -9.07
N LEU A 239 13.05 -9.04 -8.01
CA LEU A 239 14.18 -8.25 -7.52
C LEU A 239 14.60 -8.76 -6.13
N ILE A 240 15.88 -9.07 -5.94
CA ILE A 240 16.43 -9.55 -4.67
C ILE A 240 17.67 -8.72 -4.31
N ALA A 241 17.63 -8.02 -3.18
CA ALA A 241 18.75 -7.27 -2.59
C ALA A 241 19.13 -7.83 -1.20
N GLY A 242 20.33 -7.51 -0.73
CA GLY A 242 20.84 -7.94 0.59
C GLY A 242 21.05 -9.45 0.74
N GLY A 243 20.99 -10.20 -0.37
CA GLY A 243 21.00 -11.67 -0.38
C GLY A 243 22.34 -12.30 -0.01
N ALA A 244 23.46 -11.58 -0.14
CA ALA A 244 24.74 -12.05 0.37
C ALA A 244 24.75 -11.98 1.90
N ASN A 245 25.40 -12.94 2.56
CA ASN A 245 25.61 -12.87 4.00
C ASN A 245 27.01 -12.28 4.28
N PRO A 246 27.14 -10.97 4.60
CA PRO A 246 28.42 -10.42 5.03
C PRO A 246 28.78 -10.99 6.41
N THR A 247 29.49 -12.11 6.41
CA THR A 247 30.13 -12.66 7.61
C THR A 247 31.33 -11.83 8.07
N ASP A 248 31.77 -10.87 7.23
CA ASP A 248 32.80 -9.89 7.57
C ASP A 248 32.22 -8.74 8.40
N LYS A 249 32.64 -8.71 9.68
CA LYS A 249 32.52 -7.56 10.60
C LYS A 249 33.17 -6.27 10.05
N GLN A 250 33.92 -6.38 8.95
CA GLN A 250 34.58 -5.25 8.32
C GLN A 250 33.58 -4.31 7.62
N ALA A 251 32.45 -4.83 7.11
CA ALA A 251 31.40 -4.00 6.51
C ALA A 251 30.81 -3.00 7.52
N GLU A 252 30.50 -3.47 8.73
CA GLU A 252 30.07 -2.63 9.87
C GLU A 252 31.15 -1.60 10.26
N SER A 253 32.43 -1.98 10.19
CA SER A 253 33.55 -1.13 10.62
C SER A 253 33.89 0.02 9.66
N GLU A 254 33.51 -0.07 8.38
CA GLU A 254 33.77 0.97 7.37
C GLU A 254 32.65 2.02 7.26
N GLY A 255 31.59 1.92 8.08
CA GLY A 255 30.46 2.85 8.03
C GLY A 255 29.65 2.80 6.73
N ARG A 256 29.82 1.74 5.93
CA ARG A 256 29.00 1.49 4.74
C ARG A 256 27.60 1.11 5.21
N ALA A 257 26.60 1.89 4.82
CA ALA A 257 25.22 1.71 5.27
C ALA A 257 24.64 0.33 4.89
N ALA A 258 23.55 -0.05 5.55
CA ALA A 258 22.65 -1.10 5.07
C ALA A 258 22.24 -0.84 3.62
N GLY A 259 21.91 -1.90 2.87
CA GLY A 259 21.58 -1.74 1.46
C GLY A 259 20.27 -0.97 1.26
N GLU A 260 20.15 -0.37 0.10
CA GLU A 260 18.95 0.27 -0.42
C GLU A 260 18.58 -0.37 -1.76
N LEU A 261 17.32 -0.78 -1.90
CA LEU A 261 16.70 -1.14 -3.17
C LEU A 261 15.93 0.10 -3.66
N ASN A 262 16.54 0.85 -4.59
CA ASN A 262 16.05 2.16 -5.05
C ASN A 262 15.39 2.04 -6.44
N ILE A 263 14.13 2.44 -6.57
CA ILE A 263 13.37 2.41 -7.83
C ILE A 263 12.89 3.82 -8.22
N ASN A 264 13.25 4.23 -9.43
CA ASN A 264 12.72 5.37 -10.19
C ASN A 264 12.52 4.98 -11.69
N GLY A 265 12.62 3.69 -12.02
CA GLY A 265 12.36 3.14 -13.35
C GLY A 265 10.96 2.54 -13.49
N THR A 266 10.65 2.01 -14.68
CA THR A 266 9.41 1.27 -14.93
C THR A 266 9.63 -0.23 -14.81
N LEU A 267 8.86 -0.91 -13.97
CA LEU A 267 8.76 -2.37 -13.86
C LEU A 267 7.37 -2.81 -14.32
N SER A 268 7.29 -3.64 -15.35
CA SER A 268 6.02 -4.06 -15.97
C SER A 268 5.93 -5.58 -16.15
N ALA A 269 5.32 -6.28 -15.20
CA ALA A 269 4.96 -7.69 -15.35
C ALA A 269 3.68 -7.83 -16.19
N THR A 270 3.74 -8.61 -17.25
CA THR A 270 2.68 -8.70 -18.27
C THR A 270 1.71 -9.87 -18.04
N ALA A 271 2.18 -10.95 -17.41
CA ALA A 271 1.41 -12.20 -17.28
C ALA A 271 1.29 -12.69 -15.83
N GLY A 272 2.21 -12.29 -14.93
CA GLY A 272 2.21 -12.65 -13.52
C GLY A 272 2.68 -11.48 -12.65
N ASN A 273 3.55 -11.77 -11.69
CA ASN A 273 3.80 -10.92 -10.52
C ASN A 273 5.03 -10.02 -10.68
N VAL A 274 5.06 -8.94 -9.90
CA VAL A 274 6.30 -8.25 -9.51
C VAL A 274 6.60 -8.58 -8.05
N GLU A 275 7.75 -9.19 -7.78
CA GLU A 275 8.23 -9.52 -6.44
C GLU A 275 9.53 -8.76 -6.13
N ILE A 276 9.58 -8.06 -5.00
CA ILE A 276 10.69 -7.18 -4.62
C ILE A 276 11.07 -7.50 -3.17
N ASN A 277 12.23 -8.13 -2.96
CA ASN A 277 12.69 -8.58 -1.65
C ASN A 277 14.03 -7.93 -1.28
N ALA A 278 14.10 -7.34 -0.09
CA ALA A 278 15.27 -6.70 0.48
C ALA A 278 15.41 -7.13 1.96
N ASP A 279 15.88 -8.36 2.16
CA ASP A 279 15.75 -9.12 3.42
C ASP A 279 16.49 -8.52 4.65
N LYS A 280 17.28 -7.46 4.44
CA LYS A 280 18.05 -6.68 5.44
C LYS A 280 17.99 -5.17 5.18
N ASP A 281 17.42 -4.77 4.04
CA ASP A 281 17.79 -3.59 3.29
C ASP A 281 16.53 -2.77 3.01
N LYS A 282 16.66 -1.45 2.89
CA LYS A 282 15.53 -0.53 2.77
C LYS A 282 15.01 -0.49 1.33
N ILE A 283 13.69 -0.62 1.13
CA ILE A 283 13.08 -0.45 -0.20
C ILE A 283 12.56 0.97 -0.33
N ILE A 284 12.95 1.66 -1.42
CA ILE A 284 12.51 3.02 -1.73
C ILE A 284 11.99 3.06 -3.18
N VAL A 285 10.70 3.38 -3.32
CA VAL A 285 10.09 3.76 -4.60
C VAL A 285 9.95 5.28 -4.59
N ASP A 286 10.83 5.94 -5.33
CA ASP A 286 10.86 7.41 -5.46
C ASP A 286 10.86 7.80 -6.94
N GLY A 287 9.73 7.48 -7.57
CA GLY A 287 9.42 7.77 -8.95
C GLY A 287 9.12 6.49 -9.75
N GLY A 288 9.13 6.61 -11.07
CA GLY A 288 8.85 5.50 -11.96
C GLY A 288 7.45 4.89 -11.80
N SER A 289 7.33 3.60 -12.12
CA SER A 289 6.07 2.86 -12.08
C SER A 289 6.32 1.37 -11.87
N ILE A 290 5.57 0.75 -10.97
CA ILE A 290 5.57 -0.68 -10.71
C ILE A 290 4.17 -1.20 -11.05
N SER A 291 4.07 -2.07 -12.06
CA SER A 291 2.81 -2.60 -12.54
C SER A 291 2.84 -4.11 -12.75
N ALA A 292 1.85 -4.80 -12.21
CA ALA A 292 1.54 -6.19 -12.54
C ALA A 292 0.19 -6.24 -13.28
N THR A 293 0.22 -6.73 -14.52
CA THR A 293 -0.99 -6.81 -15.37
C THR A 293 -1.78 -8.10 -15.09
N GLY A 294 -1.09 -9.22 -14.92
CA GLY A 294 -1.69 -10.55 -14.77
C GLY A 294 -1.70 -11.11 -13.34
N GLY A 295 -0.99 -10.48 -12.40
CA GLY A 295 -0.82 -10.97 -11.03
C GLY A 295 -0.50 -9.86 -10.03
N ASP A 296 0.17 -10.20 -8.94
CA ASP A 296 0.31 -9.35 -7.74
C ASP A 296 1.57 -8.47 -7.76
N VAL A 297 1.60 -7.44 -6.91
CA VAL A 297 2.84 -6.70 -6.59
C VAL A 297 3.19 -6.88 -5.11
N ASN A 298 4.27 -7.60 -4.83
CA ASN A 298 4.72 -7.92 -3.47
C ASN A 298 6.05 -7.23 -3.19
N ILE A 299 6.11 -6.40 -2.14
CA ILE A 299 7.28 -5.60 -1.76
C ILE A 299 7.61 -5.87 -0.28
N THR A 300 8.77 -6.49 -0.02
CA THR A 300 9.13 -7.07 1.28
C THR A 300 10.52 -6.64 1.72
N ALA A 301 10.60 -5.78 2.74
CA ALA A 301 11.85 -5.35 3.39
C ALA A 301 11.95 -6.00 4.79
N SER A 302 12.22 -7.31 4.86
CA SER A 302 11.97 -8.17 6.05
C SER A 302 12.57 -7.73 7.40
N LYS A 303 13.49 -6.75 7.43
CA LYS A 303 14.17 -6.21 8.63
C LYS A 303 14.41 -4.69 8.54
N ASN A 304 13.66 -3.99 7.70
CA ASN A 304 13.92 -2.59 7.37
C ASN A 304 12.62 -1.92 6.86
N ASP A 305 12.71 -0.70 6.34
CA ASP A 305 11.54 0.03 5.84
C ASP A 305 11.14 -0.30 4.39
N VAL A 306 9.85 -0.16 4.10
CA VAL A 306 9.31 0.03 2.74
C VAL A 306 8.82 1.48 2.63
N VAL A 307 9.31 2.24 1.65
CA VAL A 307 8.96 3.65 1.45
C VAL A 307 8.46 3.89 0.04
N ILE A 308 7.25 4.44 -0.08
CA ILE A 308 6.67 4.95 -1.33
C ILE A 308 6.63 6.49 -1.23
N ASN A 309 7.63 7.15 -1.82
CA ASN A 309 7.76 8.60 -1.89
C ASN A 309 6.99 9.18 -3.08
N SER A 310 7.20 8.59 -4.26
CA SER A 310 6.63 9.06 -5.51
C SER A 310 6.58 7.94 -6.56
N GLY A 311 5.89 8.17 -7.68
CA GLY A 311 5.61 7.12 -8.68
C GLY A 311 4.28 6.41 -8.46
N THR A 312 4.09 5.26 -9.11
CA THR A 312 2.83 4.50 -9.10
C THR A 312 3.08 3.03 -8.79
N VAL A 313 2.30 2.41 -7.91
CA VAL A 313 2.31 0.97 -7.62
C VAL A 313 0.92 0.40 -7.92
N SER A 314 0.83 -0.58 -8.83
CA SER A 314 -0.45 -1.03 -9.37
C SER A 314 -0.50 -2.53 -9.64
N SER A 315 -1.63 -3.17 -9.32
CA SER A 315 -1.99 -4.48 -9.86
C SER A 315 -3.36 -4.38 -10.53
N ALA A 316 -3.42 -4.77 -11.80
CA ALA A 316 -4.62 -4.64 -12.63
C ALA A 316 -5.66 -5.75 -12.42
N ASN A 317 -5.26 -6.89 -11.83
CA ASN A 317 -6.12 -8.06 -11.60
C ASN A 317 -5.87 -8.80 -10.26
N GLY A 318 -4.83 -8.40 -9.51
CA GLY A 318 -4.35 -9.05 -8.29
C GLY A 318 -4.31 -8.11 -7.08
N ASP A 319 -3.53 -8.52 -6.09
CA ASP A 319 -3.27 -7.77 -4.86
C ASP A 319 -2.00 -6.88 -4.95
N ILE A 320 -1.86 -5.97 -3.99
CA ILE A 320 -0.58 -5.32 -3.65
C ILE A 320 -0.29 -5.63 -2.18
N GLN A 321 0.90 -6.12 -1.87
CA GLN A 321 1.33 -6.42 -0.49
C GLN A 321 2.62 -5.67 -0.17
N LEU A 322 2.59 -4.81 0.85
CA LEU A 322 3.76 -4.09 1.35
C LEU A 322 4.09 -4.60 2.77
N THR A 323 5.25 -5.22 2.94
CA THR A 323 5.70 -5.80 4.23
C THR A 323 7.04 -5.21 4.64
N ALA A 324 7.08 -4.51 5.76
CA ALA A 324 8.30 -3.96 6.35
C ALA A 324 8.65 -4.70 7.64
N GLY A 325 9.95 -4.91 7.89
CA GLY A 325 10.45 -5.36 9.18
C GLY A 325 10.48 -4.23 10.22
N ASP A 326 10.54 -2.98 9.77
CA ASP A 326 10.36 -1.77 10.59
C ASP A 326 9.14 -0.98 10.12
N THR A 327 9.25 0.01 9.21
CA THR A 327 8.12 0.89 8.88
C THR A 327 7.68 0.84 7.41
N VAL A 328 6.36 0.86 7.16
CA VAL A 328 5.79 1.14 5.83
C VAL A 328 5.41 2.62 5.79
N ASN A 329 6.04 3.41 4.91
CA ASN A 329 5.76 4.84 4.78
C ASN A 329 5.22 5.16 3.38
N ILE A 330 3.97 5.61 3.31
CA ILE A 330 3.34 6.13 2.09
C ILE A 330 3.31 7.66 2.19
N THR A 331 4.45 8.29 1.86
CA THR A 331 4.59 9.75 1.90
C THR A 331 4.06 10.41 0.62
N GLY A 332 3.92 9.64 -0.46
CA GLY A 332 3.33 10.08 -1.72
C GLY A 332 3.09 8.94 -2.71
N GLY A 333 3.10 9.28 -4.00
CA GLY A 333 2.76 8.38 -5.10
C GLY A 333 1.26 8.03 -5.19
N GLU A 334 0.95 6.99 -5.97
CA GLU A 334 -0.38 6.38 -6.08
C GLU A 334 -0.30 4.86 -5.90
N LEU A 335 -1.19 4.27 -5.09
CA LEU A 335 -1.30 2.83 -4.87
C LEU A 335 -2.68 2.36 -5.34
N SER A 336 -2.73 1.39 -6.25
CA SER A 336 -3.97 0.91 -6.86
C SER A 336 -3.97 -0.62 -7.06
N ALA A 337 -4.45 -1.35 -6.04
CA ALA A 337 -4.74 -2.77 -6.14
C ALA A 337 -6.16 -3.01 -6.66
N TYR A 338 -6.34 -3.94 -7.61
CA TYR A 338 -7.65 -4.34 -8.10
C TYR A 338 -8.44 -5.15 -7.05
N ASN A 339 -7.78 -6.10 -6.38
CA ASN A 339 -8.39 -6.90 -5.31
C ASN A 339 -8.18 -6.27 -3.93
N THR A 340 -6.98 -6.38 -3.36
CA THR A 340 -6.63 -5.94 -1.99
C THR A 340 -5.31 -5.20 -1.98
N LEU A 341 -5.26 -4.05 -1.31
CA LEU A 341 -4.00 -3.47 -0.84
C LEU A 341 -3.78 -3.90 0.61
N SER A 342 -2.72 -4.67 0.87
CA SER A 342 -2.30 -5.09 2.21
C SER A 342 -1.02 -4.37 2.62
N MET A 343 -0.97 -3.87 3.87
CA MET A 343 0.21 -3.20 4.42
C MET A 343 0.49 -3.69 5.85
N ASN A 344 1.75 -4.08 6.11
CA ASN A 344 2.20 -4.65 7.38
C ASN A 344 3.60 -4.15 7.77
N GLY A 345 3.78 -3.78 9.03
CA GLY A 345 5.07 -3.41 9.62
C GLY A 345 4.93 -3.12 11.12
N LYS A 346 6.01 -2.70 11.79
CA LYS A 346 5.96 -2.18 13.17
C LYS A 346 5.29 -0.80 13.26
N ALA A 347 5.35 -0.03 12.18
CA ALA A 347 4.48 1.13 11.98
C ALA A 347 4.02 1.19 10.52
N VAL A 348 2.81 1.68 10.29
CA VAL A 348 2.31 2.05 8.95
C VAL A 348 1.90 3.51 8.98
N ASN A 349 2.64 4.35 8.23
CA ASN A 349 2.48 5.80 8.18
C ASN A 349 1.99 6.24 6.80
N ILE A 350 0.86 6.94 6.72
CA ILE A 350 0.18 7.30 5.47
C ILE A 350 -0.05 8.81 5.42
N SER A 351 0.76 9.52 4.62
CA SER A 351 0.66 10.97 4.39
C SER A 351 -0.03 11.30 3.06
N LYS A 352 -0.85 10.38 2.55
CA LYS A 352 -1.46 10.45 1.21
C LYS A 352 -2.79 9.70 1.16
N ASP A 353 -3.75 10.21 0.38
CA ASP A 353 -5.01 9.51 0.12
C ASP A 353 -4.79 8.22 -0.68
N ILE A 354 -5.31 7.09 -0.16
CA ILE A 354 -5.20 5.74 -0.73
C ILE A 354 -6.59 5.24 -1.14
N GLN A 355 -6.70 4.70 -2.35
CA GLN A 355 -7.93 4.10 -2.87
C GLN A 355 -7.60 2.81 -3.65
N SER A 356 -8.27 1.70 -3.36
CA SER A 356 -8.05 0.39 -4.01
C SER A 356 -9.34 -0.45 -3.96
N GLY A 357 -9.34 -1.68 -4.47
CA GLY A 357 -10.51 -2.57 -4.42
C GLY A 357 -11.02 -2.77 -2.99
N SER A 358 -10.17 -3.38 -2.16
CA SER A 358 -10.25 -3.55 -0.71
C SER A 358 -8.94 -3.07 -0.07
N ILE A 359 -8.93 -2.80 1.23
CA ILE A 359 -7.73 -2.38 1.97
C ILE A 359 -7.65 -3.13 3.30
N GLU A 360 -6.50 -3.74 3.62
CA GLU A 360 -6.20 -4.31 4.94
C GLU A 360 -4.87 -3.76 5.48
N ILE A 361 -4.87 -3.22 6.70
CA ILE A 361 -3.67 -2.66 7.33
C ILE A 361 -3.54 -3.24 8.73
N THR A 362 -2.37 -3.80 9.03
CA THR A 362 -2.06 -4.44 10.32
C THR A 362 -0.71 -3.96 10.85
N SER A 363 -0.69 -3.33 12.02
CA SER A 363 0.53 -2.80 12.63
C SER A 363 0.32 -2.55 14.12
N PRO A 364 1.37 -2.58 14.98
CA PRO A 364 1.29 -2.09 16.36
C PRO A 364 1.46 -0.56 16.49
N ALA A 365 1.48 0.19 15.38
CA ALA A 365 1.36 1.65 15.34
C ALA A 365 0.80 2.11 13.98
N LEU A 366 -0.34 2.81 13.97
CA LEU A 366 -1.04 3.25 12.75
C LEU A 366 -1.25 4.76 12.71
N ASP A 367 -0.54 5.47 11.80
CA ASP A 367 -0.82 6.89 11.49
C ASP A 367 -1.26 7.07 10.04
N PHE A 368 -2.36 7.78 9.85
CA PHE A 368 -2.89 8.23 8.57
C PHE A 368 -3.41 9.68 8.63
N GLY A 369 -3.11 10.40 9.72
CA GLY A 369 -3.44 11.80 9.93
C GLY A 369 -4.86 12.19 9.51
N THR A 370 -4.95 13.13 8.57
CA THR A 370 -6.19 13.65 7.99
C THR A 370 -6.55 13.00 6.64
N HIS A 371 -5.82 11.97 6.21
CA HIS A 371 -5.92 11.41 4.87
C HIS A 371 -7.10 10.45 4.69
N LYS A 372 -7.42 10.17 3.42
CA LYS A 372 -8.51 9.26 3.05
C LYS A 372 -7.99 7.84 2.78
N ILE A 373 -8.59 6.85 3.44
CA ILE A 373 -8.44 5.42 3.15
C ILE A 373 -9.78 4.92 2.60
N ALA A 374 -9.82 4.44 1.35
CA ALA A 374 -11.09 4.01 0.75
C ALA A 374 -11.06 2.73 -0.09
N ALA A 375 -11.91 1.77 0.28
CA ALA A 375 -12.23 0.61 -0.55
C ALA A 375 -13.33 0.98 -1.57
N THR A 376 -12.99 0.80 -2.84
CA THR A 376 -13.83 1.17 -3.99
C THR A 376 -14.88 0.11 -4.32
N ALA A 377 -14.64 -1.15 -3.94
CA ALA A 377 -15.53 -2.28 -4.21
C ALA A 377 -15.72 -3.21 -3.00
N GLY A 378 -14.66 -3.51 -2.24
CA GLY A 378 -14.68 -4.35 -1.06
C GLY A 378 -14.71 -3.59 0.26
N SER A 379 -14.04 -4.16 1.26
CA SER A 379 -13.98 -3.66 2.65
C SER A 379 -12.71 -2.86 2.93
N VAL A 380 -12.73 -2.04 3.99
CA VAL A 380 -11.52 -1.56 4.67
C VAL A 380 -11.41 -2.26 6.03
N LYS A 381 -10.25 -2.82 6.34
CA LYS A 381 -9.93 -3.41 7.65
C LYS A 381 -8.66 -2.78 8.21
N LEU A 382 -8.76 -2.15 9.36
CA LEU A 382 -7.62 -1.67 10.15
C LEU A 382 -7.50 -2.56 11.40
N THR A 383 -6.29 -2.94 11.76
CA THR A 383 -6.03 -3.78 12.94
C THR A 383 -4.77 -3.27 13.63
N ASP A 384 -4.97 -2.57 14.75
CA ASP A 384 -3.88 -2.17 15.63
C ASP A 384 -3.56 -3.30 16.62
N THR A 385 -2.32 -3.78 16.59
CA THR A 385 -1.87 -5.00 17.26
C THR A 385 -0.80 -4.73 18.33
N GLN A 386 -0.88 -3.59 19.00
CA GLN A 386 0.20 -2.98 19.82
C GLN A 386 1.16 -3.94 20.54
N ASP A 387 2.46 -3.68 20.38
CA ASP A 387 3.58 -4.41 21.00
C ASP A 387 3.93 -3.80 22.38
N GLU A 388 4.10 -4.64 23.41
CA GLU A 388 4.37 -4.18 24.78
C GLU A 388 5.84 -3.76 24.98
N SER A 389 6.16 -2.54 24.56
CA SER A 389 7.32 -1.85 25.14
C SER A 389 6.98 -1.34 26.55
N GLU A 390 7.38 -2.10 27.58
CA GLU A 390 7.01 -1.86 29.00
C GLU A 390 7.24 -0.40 29.45
N GLY A 391 6.16 0.38 29.55
CA GLY A 391 6.12 1.61 30.35
C GLY A 391 5.78 2.92 29.63
N ASP A 392 5.49 2.90 28.33
CA ASP A 392 4.86 4.07 27.69
C ASP A 392 3.37 4.17 28.03
N ALA A 393 2.74 5.31 27.67
CA ALA A 393 1.29 5.44 27.78
C ALA A 393 0.58 4.55 26.75
N ALA A 394 -0.67 4.13 27.02
CA ALA A 394 -1.50 3.53 25.99
C ALA A 394 -1.67 4.53 24.83
N ASP A 395 -1.46 4.07 23.61
CA ASP A 395 -1.47 4.91 22.42
C ASP A 395 -2.91 5.13 21.93
N GLU A 396 -3.08 5.97 20.92
CA GLU A 396 -4.39 6.37 20.41
C GLU A 396 -4.47 6.12 18.89
N LEU A 397 -5.22 5.09 18.48
CA LEU A 397 -5.61 4.88 17.09
C LEU A 397 -6.53 6.01 16.63
N LYS A 398 -5.92 7.09 16.14
CA LYS A 398 -6.60 8.38 15.95
C LYS A 398 -7.04 8.60 14.51
N ILE A 399 -8.37 8.68 14.33
CA ILE A 399 -9.05 8.84 13.06
C ILE A 399 -9.48 10.31 12.90
N THR A 400 -8.63 11.13 12.27
CA THR A 400 -8.99 12.51 11.87
C THR A 400 -9.31 12.65 10.38
N GLY A 401 -8.88 11.66 9.57
CA GLY A 401 -9.16 11.57 8.14
C GLY A 401 -10.51 10.92 7.79
N THR A 402 -10.57 10.24 6.64
CA THR A 402 -11.79 9.57 6.15
C THR A 402 -11.54 8.12 5.80
N ILE A 403 -12.16 7.20 6.53
CA ILE A 403 -12.18 5.77 6.25
C ILE A 403 -13.52 5.42 5.58
N SER A 404 -13.49 4.73 4.43
CA SER A 404 -14.74 4.42 3.70
C SER A 404 -14.72 3.12 2.89
N ALA A 405 -15.83 2.38 2.91
CA ALA A 405 -16.04 1.19 2.08
C ALA A 405 -17.34 1.30 1.26
N LYS A 406 -17.24 1.15 -0.06
CA LYS A 406 -18.40 1.32 -0.96
C LYS A 406 -19.27 0.06 -1.10
N GLY A 407 -18.65 -1.13 -1.13
CA GLY A 407 -19.36 -2.40 -1.36
C GLY A 407 -19.17 -3.44 -0.26
N GLY A 408 -18.13 -3.30 0.59
CA GLY A 408 -17.93 -4.10 1.79
C GLY A 408 -18.13 -3.31 3.08
N ASN A 409 -17.56 -3.84 4.17
CA ASN A 409 -17.63 -3.29 5.52
C ASN A 409 -16.48 -2.31 5.78
N VAL A 410 -16.58 -1.52 6.84
CA VAL A 410 -15.40 -0.95 7.52
C VAL A 410 -15.23 -1.67 8.86
N GLU A 411 -14.05 -2.23 9.10
CA GLU A 411 -13.68 -2.92 10.33
C GLU A 411 -12.44 -2.24 10.94
N ILE A 412 -12.51 -1.87 12.21
CA ILE A 412 -11.42 -1.18 12.92
C ILE A 412 -11.25 -1.83 14.28
N ASN A 413 -10.20 -2.63 14.41
CA ASN A 413 -9.83 -3.28 15.66
C ASN A 413 -8.61 -2.58 16.25
N ALA A 414 -8.59 -2.38 17.56
CA ALA A 414 -7.40 -2.05 18.32
C ALA A 414 -7.34 -2.99 19.54
N ASP A 415 -6.25 -3.75 19.68
CA ASP A 415 -6.14 -4.71 20.76
C ASP A 415 -5.97 -4.01 22.12
N LYS A 416 -5.00 -3.08 22.22
CA LYS A 416 -4.68 -2.40 23.48
C LYS A 416 -4.95 -0.91 23.50
N ASP A 417 -5.04 -0.27 22.34
CA ASP A 417 -5.11 1.18 22.24
C ASP A 417 -6.53 1.73 22.12
N LYS A 418 -6.66 3.04 22.32
CA LYS A 418 -7.96 3.72 22.26
C LYS A 418 -8.30 4.06 20.82
N ILE A 419 -9.54 3.84 20.41
CA ILE A 419 -10.00 4.24 19.06
C ILE A 419 -10.66 5.61 19.17
N ILE A 420 -10.05 6.63 18.56
CA ILE A 420 -10.51 8.03 18.70
C ILE A 420 -10.88 8.63 17.34
N VAL A 421 -12.16 8.91 17.15
CA VAL A 421 -12.70 9.58 15.95
C VAL A 421 -12.84 11.08 16.21
N ASP A 422 -11.79 11.84 15.91
CA ASP A 422 -11.68 13.27 16.21
C ASP A 422 -11.84 14.10 14.93
N GLY A 423 -13.06 14.59 14.69
CA GLY A 423 -13.44 15.34 13.48
C GLY A 423 -13.50 14.52 12.17
N GLY A 424 -12.96 13.30 12.15
CA GLY A 424 -12.90 12.41 10.99
C GLY A 424 -14.23 11.72 10.61
N SER A 425 -14.17 10.84 9.62
CA SER A 425 -15.34 10.10 9.12
C SER A 425 -15.04 8.63 8.89
N ILE A 426 -15.98 7.76 9.26
CA ILE A 426 -15.94 6.30 9.08
C ILE A 426 -17.25 5.89 8.43
N SER A 427 -17.22 5.27 7.25
CA SER A 427 -18.46 5.02 6.50
C SER A 427 -18.49 3.74 5.66
N ALA A 428 -19.61 3.02 5.70
CA ALA A 428 -19.91 1.90 4.82
C ALA A 428 -21.20 2.19 4.03
N THR A 429 -21.18 1.97 2.71
CA THR A 429 -22.35 2.16 1.81
C THR A 429 -22.90 0.84 1.27
N GLY A 430 -22.15 -0.26 1.41
CA GLY A 430 -22.51 -1.60 0.96
C GLY A 430 -22.40 -2.68 2.04
N GLY A 431 -22.13 -2.28 3.29
CA GLY A 431 -21.86 -3.18 4.41
C GLY A 431 -21.97 -2.48 5.76
N ASP A 432 -21.51 -3.15 6.80
CA ASP A 432 -21.55 -2.69 8.19
C ASP A 432 -20.31 -1.84 8.55
N VAL A 433 -20.39 -1.06 9.65
CA VAL A 433 -19.23 -0.41 10.29
C VAL A 433 -19.02 -1.01 11.67
N ASN A 434 -17.91 -1.73 11.85
CA ASN A 434 -17.56 -2.45 13.06
C ASN A 434 -16.32 -1.80 13.71
N ILE A 435 -16.40 -1.43 14.99
CA ILE A 435 -15.31 -0.84 15.76
C ILE A 435 -15.15 -1.62 17.07
N ASN A 436 -13.93 -2.08 17.37
CA ASN A 436 -13.66 -2.91 18.53
C ASN A 436 -12.34 -2.50 19.23
N ALA A 437 -12.43 -1.97 20.44
CA ALA A 437 -11.29 -1.71 21.33
C ALA A 437 -11.19 -2.81 22.40
N SER A 438 -10.35 -3.83 22.19
CA SER A 438 -10.36 -5.10 22.94
C SER A 438 -9.96 -4.96 24.41
N GLU A 439 -9.14 -3.97 24.77
CA GLU A 439 -8.78 -3.65 26.15
C GLU A 439 -9.04 -2.19 26.56
N ASN A 440 -9.64 -1.35 25.70
CA ASN A 440 -9.67 0.12 25.91
C ASN A 440 -10.98 0.84 25.49
N ASP A 441 -10.95 2.17 25.47
CA ASP A 441 -12.10 3.04 25.16
C ASP A 441 -12.29 3.25 23.65
N VAL A 442 -13.55 3.52 23.24
CA VAL A 442 -13.88 4.15 21.94
C VAL A 442 -14.42 5.55 22.17
N VAL A 443 -13.84 6.56 21.52
CA VAL A 443 -14.14 7.98 21.77
C VAL A 443 -14.45 8.70 20.45
N ILE A 444 -15.60 9.38 20.38
CA ILE A 444 -16.08 10.03 19.16
C ILE A 444 -16.28 11.53 19.45
N ASN A 445 -15.30 12.32 19.04
CA ASN A 445 -15.19 13.76 19.28
C ASN A 445 -15.50 14.52 17.98
N SER A 446 -16.77 14.86 17.72
CA SER A 446 -17.17 15.46 16.42
C SER A 446 -16.85 14.64 15.16
N GLY A 447 -16.44 13.38 15.33
CA GLY A 447 -16.34 12.40 14.24
C GLY A 447 -17.72 11.92 13.77
N THR A 448 -17.78 11.41 12.54
CA THR A 448 -18.99 10.82 11.94
C THR A 448 -18.79 9.34 11.67
N ILE A 449 -19.74 8.51 12.12
CA ILE A 449 -19.76 7.06 11.86
C ILE A 449 -21.07 6.76 11.15
N SER A 450 -21.04 6.23 9.93
CA SER A 450 -22.27 5.94 9.19
C SER A 450 -22.27 4.62 8.41
N ALA A 451 -23.28 3.79 8.66
CA ALA A 451 -23.64 2.68 7.81
C ALA A 451 -24.89 3.04 7.00
N THR A 452 -24.82 2.89 5.67
CA THR A 452 -25.98 3.03 4.78
C THR A 452 -26.24 1.69 4.13
N GLY A 453 -27.42 1.12 4.35
CA GLY A 453 -27.69 -0.26 3.95
C GLY A 453 -26.89 -1.29 4.76
N GLY A 454 -26.60 -0.99 6.03
CA GLY A 454 -25.84 -1.82 6.95
C GLY A 454 -26.04 -1.34 8.38
N ASN A 455 -25.37 -1.97 9.34
CA ASN A 455 -25.45 -1.66 10.77
C ASN A 455 -24.16 -0.96 11.24
N VAL A 456 -24.22 -0.32 12.40
CA VAL A 456 -23.01 0.10 13.14
C VAL A 456 -22.90 -0.72 14.42
N GLU A 457 -21.75 -1.32 14.66
CA GLU A 457 -21.42 -2.02 15.89
C GLU A 457 -20.16 -1.40 16.51
N ILE A 458 -20.24 -0.99 17.77
CA ILE A 458 -19.11 -0.45 18.53
C ILE A 458 -19.02 -1.22 19.84
N ASN A 459 -17.89 -1.88 20.06
CA ASN A 459 -17.57 -2.66 21.24
C ASN A 459 -16.31 -2.09 21.91
N ALA A 460 -16.34 -1.91 23.24
CA ALA A 460 -15.22 -1.37 24.01
C ALA A 460 -15.11 -2.07 25.37
N ALA A 461 -13.92 -2.60 25.70
CA ALA A 461 -13.67 -3.21 27.02
C ALA A 461 -13.50 -2.19 28.17
N LYS A 462 -13.59 -0.88 27.86
CA LYS A 462 -13.75 0.18 28.86
C LYS A 462 -15.03 0.99 28.57
N GLY A 463 -14.93 2.22 28.08
CA GLY A 463 -16.08 3.09 27.80
C GLY A 463 -16.31 3.37 26.31
N ILE A 464 -17.55 3.71 25.96
CA ILE A 464 -17.90 4.37 24.68
C ILE A 464 -18.33 5.81 24.99
N THR A 465 -17.59 6.79 24.48
CA THR A 465 -17.92 8.22 24.61
C THR A 465 -18.33 8.81 23.27
N VAL A 466 -19.49 9.48 23.21
CA VAL A 466 -19.94 10.23 22.02
C VAL A 466 -20.21 11.69 22.42
N ASN A 467 -19.38 12.62 21.97
CA ASN A 467 -19.44 14.01 22.43
C ASN A 467 -19.28 15.06 21.32
N ASN A 468 -19.41 16.33 21.71
CA ASN A 468 -19.20 17.48 20.85
C ASN A 468 -17.83 18.09 21.11
N ASN A 469 -17.00 18.22 20.07
CA ASN A 469 -15.80 19.05 20.16
C ASN A 469 -16.23 20.53 20.30
N ALA A 470 -16.01 21.07 21.50
CA ALA A 470 -16.45 22.40 21.93
C ALA A 470 -15.84 23.56 21.13
N GLU A 471 -14.71 23.34 20.44
CA GLU A 471 -14.07 24.35 19.60
C GLU A 471 -14.72 24.44 18.21
N THR A 472 -15.12 23.30 17.65
CA THR A 472 -15.72 23.22 16.31
C THR A 472 -17.24 23.44 16.28
N GLY A 473 -17.92 23.24 17.42
CA GLY A 473 -19.38 23.29 17.51
C GLY A 473 -20.12 22.18 16.73
N LYS A 474 -19.39 21.21 16.16
CA LYS A 474 -19.95 19.98 15.60
C LYS A 474 -20.34 19.01 16.73
N ASN A 475 -21.12 17.99 16.39
CA ASN A 475 -21.43 16.87 17.27
C ASN A 475 -20.75 15.59 16.74
N GLY A 476 -20.33 14.71 17.65
CA GLY A 476 -20.09 13.30 17.30
C GLY A 476 -21.41 12.66 16.88
N GLU A 477 -21.43 11.95 15.74
CA GLU A 477 -22.67 11.53 15.10
C GLU A 477 -22.54 10.09 14.56
N ILE A 478 -23.35 9.18 15.12
CA ILE A 478 -23.45 7.77 14.71
C ILE A 478 -24.81 7.54 14.03
N VAL A 479 -24.80 7.02 12.80
CA VAL A 479 -26.00 6.86 11.97
C VAL A 479 -26.02 5.50 11.29
N ALA A 480 -27.09 4.71 11.47
CA ALA A 480 -27.34 3.51 10.69
C ALA A 480 -28.66 3.66 9.91
N ASN A 481 -28.55 3.81 8.59
CA ASN A 481 -29.69 3.95 7.69
C ASN A 481 -30.02 2.60 7.03
N ALA A 482 -31.30 2.25 6.98
CA ALA A 482 -31.79 1.04 6.33
C ALA A 482 -31.64 1.12 4.80
N GLY A 483 -31.30 0.00 4.17
CA GLY A 483 -31.15 -0.07 2.72
C GLY A 483 -32.51 -0.20 2.03
N ASN A 484 -32.78 0.66 1.03
CA ASN A 484 -34.06 0.69 0.29
C ASN A 484 -34.43 -0.61 -0.47
N SER A 485 -33.53 -1.59 -0.56
CA SER A 485 -33.69 -2.80 -1.39
C SER A 485 -33.34 -4.14 -0.72
N ASP A 486 -32.51 -4.14 0.32
CA ASP A 486 -31.71 -5.33 0.68
C ASP A 486 -32.14 -6.05 1.97
N GLY A 487 -33.12 -5.51 2.69
CA GLY A 487 -33.65 -6.11 3.93
C GLY A 487 -32.71 -6.05 5.15
N ARG A 488 -31.54 -5.43 5.01
CA ARG A 488 -30.64 -5.08 6.13
C ARG A 488 -31.25 -3.96 6.97
N SER A 489 -31.12 -4.09 8.28
CA SER A 489 -31.95 -3.40 9.27
C SER A 489 -31.62 -1.93 9.51
N GLY A 490 -30.35 -1.50 9.44
CA GLY A 490 -29.98 -0.16 9.91
C GLY A 490 -29.97 -0.06 11.43
N ASN A 491 -29.37 -1.06 12.10
CA ASN A 491 -29.24 -1.08 13.55
C ASN A 491 -27.98 -0.36 14.02
N ILE A 492 -28.00 0.08 15.28
CA ILE A 492 -26.80 0.44 16.03
C ILE A 492 -26.72 -0.42 17.29
N HIS A 493 -25.56 -1.03 17.54
CA HIS A 493 -25.23 -1.65 18.83
C HIS A 493 -24.01 -0.93 19.43
N LEU A 494 -24.16 -0.40 20.64
CA LEU A 494 -23.06 0.15 21.45
C LEU A 494 -22.90 -0.72 22.70
N THR A 495 -21.75 -1.38 22.85
CA THR A 495 -21.46 -2.28 23.98
C THR A 495 -20.20 -1.82 24.71
N ALA A 496 -20.33 -1.50 26.00
CA ALA A 496 -19.22 -1.13 26.85
C ALA A 496 -19.22 -1.96 28.15
N ASP A 497 -18.06 -2.52 28.50
CA ASP A 497 -17.91 -3.24 29.77
C ASP A 497 -17.93 -2.30 30.99
N ASN A 498 -17.65 -1.01 30.80
CA ASN A 498 -17.90 0.04 31.81
C ASN A 498 -19.09 0.93 31.40
N THR A 499 -18.86 2.10 30.80
CA THR A 499 -19.90 3.11 30.57
C THR A 499 -20.16 3.44 29.10
N VAL A 500 -21.40 3.81 28.77
CA VAL A 500 -21.71 4.51 27.51
C VAL A 500 -22.19 5.93 27.81
N ASP A 501 -21.38 6.92 27.45
CA ASP A 501 -21.58 8.33 27.80
C ASP A 501 -21.79 9.18 26.54
N ILE A 502 -23.05 9.52 26.26
CA ILE A 502 -23.46 10.36 25.12
C ILE A 502 -23.71 11.78 25.64
N THR A 503 -22.73 12.65 25.44
CA THR A 503 -22.67 14.01 26.00
C THR A 503 -22.57 15.06 24.91
N GLY A 504 -23.73 15.46 24.39
CA GLY A 504 -23.93 16.37 23.26
C GLY A 504 -24.09 15.66 21.91
N GLY A 505 -23.59 14.43 21.79
CA GLY A 505 -23.54 13.66 20.55
C GLY A 505 -24.91 13.17 20.03
N LYS A 506 -24.92 12.64 18.81
CA LYS A 506 -26.10 12.07 18.16
C LYS A 506 -25.90 10.59 17.87
N VAL A 507 -26.94 9.79 18.11
CA VAL A 507 -27.00 8.37 17.74
C VAL A 507 -28.40 8.09 17.16
N TYR A 508 -28.45 7.63 15.92
CA TYR A 508 -29.70 7.40 15.17
C TYR A 508 -29.68 6.08 14.39
N ALA A 509 -30.65 5.20 14.66
CA ALA A 509 -30.86 3.95 13.92
C ALA A 509 -32.23 3.96 13.21
N ASP A 510 -32.29 3.54 11.95
CA ASP A 510 -33.57 3.41 11.21
C ASP A 510 -34.46 2.26 11.73
N ASP A 511 -33.89 1.30 12.45
CA ASP A 511 -34.62 0.18 13.06
C ASP A 511 -34.37 0.11 14.58
N THR A 512 -33.30 -0.56 15.00
CA THR A 512 -33.04 -0.87 16.41
C THR A 512 -31.74 -0.23 16.88
N LEU A 513 -31.83 0.58 17.93
CA LEU A 513 -30.69 1.09 18.69
C LEU A 513 -30.61 0.37 20.03
N SER A 514 -29.51 -0.34 20.26
CA SER A 514 -29.18 -0.97 21.54
C SER A 514 -27.96 -0.29 22.16
N ILE A 515 -28.06 0.11 23.42
CA ILE A 515 -26.97 0.67 24.21
C ILE A 515 -26.83 -0.15 25.48
N ASN A 516 -25.70 -0.81 25.67
CA ASN A 516 -25.39 -1.61 26.84
C ASN A 516 -24.09 -1.12 27.49
N GLY A 517 -24.20 -0.56 28.70
CA GLY A 517 -23.05 -0.15 29.52
C GLY A 517 -23.17 -0.75 30.90
N ILE A 518 -22.36 -1.77 31.23
CA ILE A 518 -22.54 -2.58 32.45
C ILE A 518 -22.44 -1.69 33.71
N GLU A 519 -21.42 -0.84 33.80
CA GLU A 519 -21.26 0.11 34.90
C GLU A 519 -22.14 1.36 34.82
N GLY A 520 -22.63 1.74 33.63
CA GLY A 520 -23.58 2.84 33.49
C GLY A 520 -23.89 3.28 32.05
N VAL A 521 -25.00 4.00 31.87
CA VAL A 521 -25.31 4.75 30.64
C VAL A 521 -25.74 6.18 30.97
N THR A 522 -25.09 7.17 30.37
CA THR A 522 -25.38 8.60 30.58
C THR A 522 -25.80 9.28 29.28
N LEU A 523 -27.00 9.86 29.27
CA LEU A 523 -27.51 10.70 28.19
C LEU A 523 -27.67 12.14 28.68
N SER A 524 -26.75 13.04 28.31
CA SER A 524 -26.70 14.40 28.86
C SER A 524 -26.31 15.47 27.84
N GLY A 525 -26.59 16.75 28.13
CA GLY A 525 -26.25 17.88 27.25
C GLY A 525 -27.36 18.28 26.26
N SER A 526 -27.40 19.57 25.90
CA SER A 526 -28.49 20.20 25.14
C SER A 526 -28.67 19.71 23.71
N ASN A 527 -27.60 19.17 23.11
CA ASN A 527 -27.56 18.78 21.71
C ASN A 527 -27.79 17.27 21.52
N THR A 528 -27.97 16.52 22.60
CA THR A 528 -27.98 15.05 22.58
C THR A 528 -29.23 14.48 21.92
N VAL A 529 -29.01 13.70 20.86
CA VAL A 529 -30.06 12.95 20.16
C VAL A 529 -29.76 11.47 20.30
N VAL A 530 -30.71 10.72 20.84
CA VAL A 530 -30.67 9.25 20.91
C VAL A 530 -32.07 8.79 20.54
N ASP A 531 -32.20 8.23 19.35
CA ASP A 531 -33.49 7.96 18.69
C ASP A 531 -33.39 6.72 17.79
N ALA A 532 -34.53 6.05 17.56
CA ALA A 532 -34.61 4.81 16.81
C ALA A 532 -35.94 4.67 16.07
N GLY A 533 -35.90 4.27 14.79
CA GLY A 533 -37.09 4.18 13.95
C GLY A 533 -38.10 3.11 14.37
N LYS A 534 -37.68 2.09 15.13
CA LYS A 534 -38.56 1.01 15.65
C LYS A 534 -38.34 0.72 17.13
N ASN A 535 -37.13 0.35 17.54
CA ASN A 535 -36.83 -0.11 18.90
C ASN A 535 -35.65 0.66 19.51
N LEU A 536 -35.82 1.19 20.71
CA LEU A 536 -34.73 1.70 21.55
C LEU A 536 -34.60 0.80 22.78
N SER A 537 -33.41 0.25 23.01
CA SER A 537 -33.07 -0.55 24.18
C SER A 537 -31.86 0.05 24.88
N ILE A 538 -31.98 0.34 26.18
CA ILE A 538 -30.90 0.90 26.99
C ILE A 538 -30.78 0.07 28.27
N THR A 539 -29.64 -0.61 28.44
CA THR A 539 -29.39 -1.56 29.53
C THR A 539 -28.13 -1.21 30.32
N SER A 540 -28.19 -1.43 31.63
CA SER A 540 -27.06 -1.31 32.56
C SER A 540 -27.35 -2.09 33.83
N ASP A 541 -26.38 -2.85 34.35
CA ASP A 541 -26.50 -3.53 35.65
C ASP A 541 -26.49 -2.53 36.81
N ASN A 542 -25.93 -1.33 36.57
CA ASN A 542 -25.84 -0.24 37.52
C ASN A 542 -26.93 0.82 37.31
N ASN A 543 -26.68 1.86 36.49
CA ASN A 543 -27.47 3.09 36.47
C ASN A 543 -27.66 3.58 35.03
N VAL A 544 -28.90 3.96 34.69
CA VAL A 544 -29.22 4.74 33.48
C VAL A 544 -29.59 6.16 33.92
N THR A 545 -28.90 7.16 33.38
CA THR A 545 -29.08 8.58 33.70
C THR A 545 -29.48 9.36 32.45
N ASP A 546 -30.73 9.80 32.37
CA ASP A 546 -31.23 10.67 31.29
C ASP A 546 -31.50 12.08 31.84
N SER A 547 -30.82 13.08 31.27
CA SER A 547 -30.96 14.51 31.63
C SER A 547 -31.52 15.36 30.49
N ARG A 548 -32.17 14.75 29.48
CA ARG A 548 -32.71 15.45 28.31
C ARG A 548 -34.04 16.14 28.66
N GLY A 549 -34.14 17.43 28.34
CA GLY A 549 -35.35 18.23 28.56
C GLY A 549 -36.51 17.88 27.60
N ASP A 550 -37.74 18.07 28.10
CA ASP A 550 -39.01 18.19 27.36
C ASP A 550 -39.42 17.07 26.38
N LYS A 551 -38.74 15.91 26.38
CA LYS A 551 -39.13 14.72 25.61
C LYS A 551 -39.31 13.49 26.51
N LYS A 552 -39.89 12.42 25.95
CA LYS A 552 -40.26 11.20 26.70
C LYS A 552 -39.06 10.62 27.47
N PRO A 553 -39.24 10.20 28.73
CA PRO A 553 -38.26 9.36 29.43
C PRO A 553 -37.98 8.04 28.70
N VAL A 554 -36.80 7.48 28.94
CA VAL A 554 -36.36 6.16 28.47
C VAL A 554 -36.96 5.04 29.32
N ASP A 555 -37.38 3.96 28.67
CA ASP A 555 -37.65 2.67 29.32
C ASP A 555 -36.31 1.95 29.54
N GLY A 556 -35.78 2.00 30.77
CA GLY A 556 -34.51 1.38 31.15
C GLY A 556 -34.70 0.23 32.15
N SER A 557 -33.90 -0.84 31.99
CA SER A 557 -33.89 -2.01 32.88
C SER A 557 -32.51 -2.26 33.49
N GLY A 558 -32.47 -2.45 34.80
CA GLY A 558 -31.25 -2.74 35.59
C GLY A 558 -31.59 -3.05 37.05
N ASP A 559 -30.60 -3.55 37.81
CA ASP A 559 -30.76 -4.01 39.20
C ASP A 559 -30.96 -2.86 40.22
N LYS A 560 -30.73 -1.61 39.80
CA LYS A 560 -30.91 -0.39 40.62
C LYS A 560 -31.88 0.57 39.94
N LYS A 561 -32.44 1.48 40.75
CA LYS A 561 -33.58 2.34 40.37
C LYS A 561 -33.20 3.27 39.19
N PRO A 562 -33.94 3.27 38.07
CA PRO A 562 -33.80 4.31 37.04
C PRO A 562 -34.00 5.71 37.62
N ALA A 563 -33.25 6.68 37.10
CA ALA A 563 -33.44 8.10 37.44
C ALA A 563 -34.73 8.65 36.81
N ASP A 564 -35.45 9.50 37.55
CA ASP A 564 -36.72 10.07 37.13
C ASP A 564 -36.54 11.30 36.23
N GLY A 565 -36.70 11.11 34.92
CA GLY A 565 -36.67 12.19 33.92
C GLY A 565 -37.84 13.16 34.10
N SER A 566 -37.54 14.46 34.20
CA SER A 566 -38.47 15.53 34.57
C SER A 566 -39.36 16.02 33.41
N GLY A 567 -39.98 15.10 32.67
CA GLY A 567 -40.82 15.43 31.51
C GLY A 567 -42.32 15.58 31.81
N ASP A 568 -43.01 16.41 31.03
CA ASP A 568 -44.46 16.69 31.07
C ASP A 568 -45.39 15.45 30.90
N LYS A 569 -44.83 14.26 30.68
CA LYS A 569 -45.56 13.01 30.48
C LYS A 569 -45.00 11.95 31.41
N LYS A 570 -45.91 11.39 32.22
CA LYS A 570 -45.63 10.35 33.21
C LYS A 570 -44.77 9.22 32.59
N PRO A 571 -43.69 8.77 33.26
CA PRO A 571 -42.90 7.62 32.80
C PRO A 571 -43.77 6.38 32.59
N VAL A 572 -43.36 5.52 31.66
CA VAL A 572 -43.80 4.13 31.61
C VAL A 572 -43.02 3.35 32.67
N ASP A 573 -43.65 2.31 33.22
CA ASP A 573 -43.25 1.67 34.46
C ASP A 573 -42.12 0.63 34.28
N GLY A 574 -40.87 1.10 34.44
CA GLY A 574 -39.67 0.27 34.43
C GLY A 574 -39.69 -0.86 35.48
N SER A 575 -39.34 -2.08 35.06
CA SER A 575 -39.56 -3.33 35.78
C SER A 575 -38.49 -3.67 36.83
N GLY A 576 -38.11 -2.71 37.67
CA GLY A 576 -37.14 -2.94 38.75
C GLY A 576 -37.76 -3.59 39.99
N ASP A 577 -36.98 -4.41 40.70
CA ASP A 577 -37.38 -5.19 41.89
C ASP A 577 -37.86 -4.38 43.12
N LYS A 578 -37.85 -3.04 43.02
CA LYS A 578 -38.24 -2.12 44.10
C LYS A 578 -39.28 -1.12 43.61
N LYS A 579 -40.48 -1.26 44.18
CA LYS A 579 -41.65 -0.43 43.89
C LYS A 579 -41.34 1.07 44.02
N PRO A 580 -41.84 1.94 43.11
CA PRO A 580 -41.58 3.39 43.19
C PRO A 580 -42.00 3.99 44.54
N ILE A 581 -41.09 4.77 45.13
CA ILE A 581 -41.44 5.75 46.17
C ILE A 581 -41.98 6.98 45.44
N ILE A 582 -43.25 7.30 45.66
CA ILE A 582 -43.84 8.56 45.23
C ILE A 582 -43.53 9.56 46.35
N ASP A 583 -42.62 10.51 46.10
CA ASP A 583 -42.48 11.67 46.98
C ASP A 583 -43.67 12.59 46.75
N ASN A 584 -44.42 12.91 47.80
CA ASN A 584 -45.83 13.28 47.69
C ASN A 584 -46.19 14.58 48.45
N ASP A 585 -45.28 15.55 48.41
CA ASP A 585 -45.41 16.86 49.07
C ASP A 585 -46.29 17.84 48.26
N SER A 586 -47.60 17.55 48.15
CA SER A 586 -48.62 18.56 47.78
C SER A 586 -50.06 18.20 48.23
N VAL A 587 -50.31 18.38 49.53
CA VAL A 587 -51.56 18.86 50.18
C VAL A 587 -52.94 18.56 49.55
N ASP A 588 -53.76 17.82 50.31
CA ASP A 588 -55.24 17.72 50.38
C ASP A 588 -56.14 17.59 49.12
N PRO A 589 -56.95 16.51 49.02
CA PRO A 589 -58.03 16.40 48.04
C PRO A 589 -59.34 17.06 48.51
N VAL A 590 -59.86 18.02 47.72
CA VAL A 590 -61.17 18.64 47.99
C VAL A 590 -62.32 17.73 47.53
N ASN A 591 -63.18 17.35 48.46
CA ASN A 591 -64.41 16.61 48.23
C ASN A 591 -65.49 17.48 47.56
N MET A 592 -65.98 17.07 46.38
CA MET A 592 -67.32 17.42 45.89
C MET A 592 -68.04 16.17 45.36
N SER A 593 -69.35 16.14 45.53
CA SER A 593 -70.22 15.00 45.21
C SER A 593 -71.58 15.48 44.67
N ALA A 594 -72.40 14.53 44.17
CA ALA A 594 -73.70 14.73 43.51
C ALA A 594 -73.62 15.32 42.07
N GLN A 595 -74.51 15.00 41.12
CA GLN A 595 -75.57 13.97 41.06
C GLN A 595 -75.94 13.67 39.58
N LEU A 596 -76.54 12.50 39.30
CA LEU A 596 -77.18 12.23 37.99
C LEU A 596 -78.61 12.81 37.93
N LEU A 597 -79.04 13.29 36.76
CA LEU A 597 -80.44 13.16 36.30
C LEU A 597 -80.58 13.22 34.75
N ASN A 598 -81.68 12.68 34.24
CA ASN A 598 -81.92 12.33 32.83
C ASN A 598 -82.19 13.51 31.86
N TYR A 599 -81.79 13.36 30.58
CA TYR A 599 -82.71 13.63 29.45
C TYR A 599 -82.38 12.86 28.15
N GLN A 600 -83.41 12.43 27.43
CA GLN A 600 -83.46 11.66 26.15
C GLN A 600 -84.92 11.76 25.62
N PRO A 601 -85.27 11.41 24.36
CA PRO A 601 -84.51 11.41 23.09
C PRO A 601 -85.32 12.05 21.92
N GLN A 602 -84.76 12.12 20.70
CA GLN A 602 -85.40 11.88 19.38
C GLN A 602 -84.26 11.78 18.32
N ASN A 603 -84.12 10.70 17.55
CA ASN A 603 -84.79 10.41 16.25
C ASN A 603 -84.48 11.48 15.16
N THR A 604 -83.90 11.18 13.99
CA THR A 604 -83.67 9.90 13.25
C THR A 604 -82.21 9.87 12.66
N SER A 605 -81.72 9.02 11.72
CA SER A 605 -82.35 8.09 10.75
C SER A 605 -81.40 7.01 10.16
N THR A 606 -81.96 6.18 9.30
CA THR A 606 -81.40 5.22 8.31
C THR A 606 -80.28 5.85 7.44
N ALA A 607 -79.09 5.29 7.15
CA ALA A 607 -78.60 3.91 6.91
C ALA A 607 -78.89 3.32 5.51
N VAL A 608 -77.86 2.76 4.83
CA VAL A 608 -77.87 1.60 3.89
C VAL A 608 -76.48 1.43 3.20
N PHE A 609 -76.05 0.18 3.06
CA PHE A 609 -75.00 -0.44 2.20
C PHE A 609 -74.37 0.44 1.09
N GLY A 610 -73.07 0.37 0.76
CA GLY A 610 -72.05 -0.66 1.05
C GLY A 610 -71.80 -1.57 -0.17
N ASN A 611 -70.60 -1.51 -0.78
CA ASN A 611 -70.10 -2.54 -1.70
C ASN A 611 -68.59 -2.36 -2.01
N THR A 612 -67.88 -3.48 -2.12
CA THR A 612 -66.48 -3.55 -2.57
C THR A 612 -66.43 -3.60 -4.11
N PHE A 613 -65.44 -2.95 -4.74
CA PHE A 613 -65.06 -3.31 -6.11
C PHE A 613 -63.54 -3.14 -6.33
N ASN A 614 -62.93 -4.05 -7.09
CA ASN A 614 -61.49 -4.15 -7.28
C ASN A 614 -61.16 -4.50 -8.73
N MET A 615 -60.69 -3.52 -9.50
CA MET A 615 -60.07 -3.62 -10.83
C MET A 615 -59.28 -2.32 -11.08
N SER A 616 -58.19 -2.26 -11.84
CA SER A 616 -57.22 -3.27 -12.31
C SER A 616 -56.01 -2.52 -12.90
N ALA A 617 -54.81 -3.10 -12.88
CA ALA A 617 -53.61 -2.39 -13.34
C ALA A 617 -53.51 -2.20 -14.86
N THR A 618 -52.92 -1.07 -15.27
CA THR A 618 -52.14 -0.91 -16.52
C THR A 618 -51.11 0.20 -16.30
N PRO A 619 -49.85 0.04 -16.76
CA PRO A 619 -48.81 1.06 -16.58
C PRO A 619 -48.96 2.21 -17.59
N VAL A 620 -48.61 3.43 -17.17
CA VAL A 620 -48.45 4.57 -18.09
C VAL A 620 -47.08 4.46 -18.75
N ALA A 621 -47.01 4.67 -20.06
CA ALA A 621 -45.79 4.49 -20.84
C ALA A 621 -44.71 5.54 -20.52
N SER A 622 -43.45 5.11 -20.57
CA SER A 622 -42.28 6.00 -20.53
C SER A 622 -42.35 7.05 -21.63
N ILE A 623 -42.12 8.31 -21.29
CA ILE A 623 -41.88 9.37 -22.28
C ILE A 623 -40.37 9.47 -22.47
N GLU A 624 -39.87 8.91 -23.57
CA GLU A 624 -38.52 9.18 -24.04
C GLU A 624 -38.43 10.65 -24.44
N MET A 625 -37.54 11.40 -23.78
CA MET A 625 -37.13 12.72 -24.26
C MET A 625 -35.96 12.53 -25.23
N PRO A 626 -36.03 13.05 -26.47
CA PRO A 626 -35.00 12.80 -27.47
C PRO A 626 -33.69 13.50 -27.10
N GLU A 627 -32.58 12.82 -27.37
CA GLU A 627 -31.24 13.37 -27.20
C GLU A 627 -31.08 14.66 -28.03
N ARG A 628 -30.63 15.73 -27.37
CA ARG A 628 -30.28 16.99 -28.03
C ARG A 628 -28.77 16.99 -28.30
N PRO A 629 -28.31 17.04 -29.56
CA PRO A 629 -26.89 17.04 -29.85
C PRO A 629 -26.20 18.29 -29.31
N ALA A 630 -24.97 18.12 -28.84
CA ALA A 630 -24.11 19.21 -28.40
C ALA A 630 -23.73 20.11 -29.59
N SER A 631 -23.68 21.42 -29.34
CA SER A 631 -23.25 22.43 -30.31
C SER A 631 -22.52 23.56 -29.58
N ASP A 632 -21.25 23.75 -29.93
CA ASP A 632 -20.38 24.89 -29.69
C ASP A 632 -20.73 25.83 -28.52
N VAL A 633 -20.10 25.59 -27.36
CA VAL A 633 -19.88 26.62 -26.36
C VAL A 633 -18.47 27.18 -26.59
N SER A 634 -18.38 28.41 -27.11
CA SER A 634 -17.11 29.13 -27.16
C SER A 634 -16.58 29.38 -25.74
N PRO A 635 -15.27 29.30 -25.48
CA PRO A 635 -14.73 29.62 -24.17
C PRO A 635 -15.03 31.08 -23.79
N LEU A 636 -15.48 31.28 -22.56
CA LEU A 636 -15.52 32.60 -21.94
C LEU A 636 -14.08 33.10 -21.73
N PRO A 637 -13.87 34.43 -21.62
CA PRO A 637 -12.58 34.96 -21.18
C PRO A 637 -12.18 34.36 -19.83
N GLN A 638 -10.89 34.13 -19.62
CA GLN A 638 -10.38 33.87 -18.27
C GLN A 638 -10.35 35.20 -17.51
N ASP A 639 -10.94 35.22 -16.32
CA ASP A 639 -10.78 36.33 -15.38
C ASP A 639 -9.40 36.23 -14.71
N ASP A 640 -8.68 37.35 -14.63
CA ASP A 640 -7.31 37.41 -14.09
C ASP A 640 -7.26 36.91 -12.63
N LYS A 641 -6.41 35.91 -12.37
CA LYS A 641 -6.16 35.45 -11.00
C LYS A 641 -5.32 36.48 -10.24
N LYS A 642 -5.94 37.13 -9.26
CA LYS A 642 -5.23 37.96 -8.27
C LYS A 642 -4.95 37.14 -7.03
N VAL A 643 -3.69 37.03 -6.64
CA VAL A 643 -3.28 36.30 -5.44
C VAL A 643 -3.15 37.28 -4.28
N VAL A 644 -3.86 36.99 -3.18
CA VAL A 644 -3.78 37.76 -1.94
C VAL A 644 -2.69 37.15 -1.07
N LYS A 645 -1.69 37.95 -0.71
CA LYS A 645 -0.61 37.55 0.21
C LYS A 645 -0.72 38.38 1.49
N GLN A 646 -0.34 37.77 2.61
CA GLN A 646 -0.22 38.47 3.89
C GLN A 646 1.23 38.38 4.38
N ASP A 647 1.86 39.52 4.59
CA ASP A 647 3.22 39.64 5.14
C ASP A 647 3.20 40.38 6.49
N GLU A 648 4.39 40.69 7.01
CA GLU A 648 4.57 41.42 8.27
C GLU A 648 4.21 42.93 8.18
N ASN A 649 3.87 43.44 6.99
CA ASN A 649 3.44 44.81 6.73
C ASN A 649 1.94 44.92 6.42
N GLY A 650 1.29 43.86 5.93
CA GLY A 650 -0.16 43.78 5.76
C GLY A 650 -0.63 42.77 4.72
N LEU A 651 -1.84 43.00 4.18
CA LEU A 651 -2.40 42.26 3.06
C LEU A 651 -2.10 43.00 1.75
N SER A 652 -1.34 42.37 0.86
CA SER A 652 -1.13 42.82 -0.53
C SER A 652 -1.95 41.97 -1.50
N ILE A 653 -2.30 42.58 -2.63
CA ILE A 653 -2.91 41.88 -3.77
C ILE A 653 -1.97 42.11 -4.94
N GLU A 654 -1.42 41.04 -5.48
CA GLU A 654 -0.49 41.05 -6.60
C GLU A 654 -1.09 40.28 -7.78
N ASP A 655 -0.74 40.72 -8.98
CA ASP A 655 -1.14 40.07 -10.22
C ASP A 655 -0.11 38.98 -10.57
N GLU A 656 -0.59 37.84 -11.03
CA GLU A 656 0.22 36.64 -11.30
C GLU A 656 0.95 36.82 -12.65
N GLU A 657 2.24 37.20 -12.61
CA GLU A 657 3.09 37.32 -13.83
C GLU A 657 3.38 35.93 -14.45
N GLU A 658 3.29 35.82 -15.79
CA GLU A 658 3.57 34.61 -16.59
C GLU A 658 5.07 34.28 -16.76
#